data_AF-A0A0F2RUI7-F1
#
_entry.id   AF-A0A0F2RUI7-F1
#
_cell.length_a   1.000
_cell.length_b   1.000
_cell.length_c   1.000
_cell.angle_alpha   90.00
_cell.angle_beta   90.00
_cell.angle_gamma   90.00
#
_symmetry.space_group_name_H-M   'P 1'
#
loop_
_entity.id
_entity.type
_entity.pdbx_description
1 polymer ?
#
loop_
_entity_poly.entity_id
_entity_poly.type
_entity_poly.pdbx_seq_one_letter_code
_entity_poly.pdbx_strand_id
1 'polypeptide(L)'
;MGAPLPRHRLALSPQDLAAITGGRWEPAPPPDNSLTEVHSRVPSRMAKGALYVAQPDSKDDAAALEAKLSRAEKRGAGAFIVAEGIGLDRAMPRLVVGNPGRALLQISAAIRDAMPATRILITGTEGKTGCKDLLAHIAEGQRQVQSRLSSNNKDLPIAASLASLQPWHDWAILEVAAPSQGHALRRSALVRPNVCVITEVGFEHMAKHGGADRLIENKASVVEACVPSGLVILPASNDRHVQLRAAVERRWPGKILTFGSHPDADARLLERKFDAERLGWHVRARIGDRDVEAFVPRPDEHAPASCLAPLLVIHALGGSVEQAAARIALYKSYKTEGLLTTLHFGERQVLLYDKSERAYLLGQEDFLRTVARLQPSPGGRKIMVLGDVYDEQEYGPAVWDLLPPDKMRTLLADAGLDLLFTRGPPRQFDLIVPDTVTRGAHVDGTPAKLAPALIAALRSGDLLAIKGDIDEAMPGLVAALKTAADQTERFATRPSVLVGDTQMPNPDSALLQTAWNALAEPDADAVVKPLAALPKALAKTPEGLRLAGRAAWRRGLPEAAMTLLAESVTTDATDPAALVDLAILQMEAGQSDLAERLLRAALDLAPTLPEAHAALATLAEDSGDTDGALRHLRAACAGALSASAGLN
;
A
#
# COMPACT_ATOMS: atom_id res chain seq x y z
N MET A 1 1.73 3.76 39.60
CA MET A 1 2.04 3.28 38.23
C MET A 1 1.19 2.06 37.98
N GLY A 2 0.11 2.20 37.20
CA GLY A 2 -0.79 1.08 36.90
C GLY A 2 -0.10 0.05 36.00
N ALA A 3 -0.47 -1.21 36.17
CA ALA A 3 0.00 -2.29 35.29
C ALA A 3 -0.25 -1.91 33.82
N PRO A 4 0.66 -2.27 32.88
CA PRO A 4 0.45 -2.01 31.47
C PRO A 4 -0.89 -2.64 31.04
N LEU A 5 -1.77 -1.82 30.44
CA LEU A 5 -3.01 -2.31 29.84
C LEU A 5 -2.64 -3.45 28.86
N PRO A 6 -3.36 -4.58 28.87
CA PRO A 6 -3.23 -5.59 27.85
C PRO A 6 -3.29 -4.93 26.47
N ARG A 7 -2.39 -5.34 25.56
CA ARG A 7 -2.47 -4.96 24.15
C ARG A 7 -3.93 -5.16 23.73
N HIS A 8 -4.53 -4.15 23.12
CA HIS A 8 -5.93 -4.12 22.65
C HIS A 8 -7.02 -3.65 23.63
N ARG A 9 -6.80 -2.81 24.65
CA ARG A 9 -7.91 -2.19 25.42
C ARG A 9 -8.03 -0.70 25.16
N LEU A 10 -9.22 -0.12 25.07
CA LEU A 10 -9.40 1.33 25.00
C LEU A 10 -8.77 2.03 26.21
N ALA A 11 -8.17 3.20 25.98
CA ALA A 11 -7.59 4.01 27.05
C ALA A 11 -8.64 4.48 28.09
N LEU A 12 -9.90 4.61 27.67
CA LEU A 12 -11.02 5.02 28.53
C LEU A 12 -11.83 3.81 28.99
N SER A 13 -12.20 3.78 30.27
CA SER A 13 -13.12 2.79 30.83
C SER A 13 -14.56 3.04 30.39
N PRO A 14 -15.47 2.05 30.52
CA PRO A 14 -16.90 2.28 30.33
C PRO A 14 -17.46 3.45 31.16
N GLN A 15 -16.97 3.63 32.39
CA GLN A 15 -17.36 4.74 33.26
C GLN A 15 -16.91 6.09 32.69
N ASP A 16 -15.68 6.17 32.19
CA ASP A 16 -15.16 7.39 31.55
C ASP A 16 -15.98 7.72 30.29
N LEU A 17 -16.31 6.73 29.48
CA LEU A 17 -17.14 6.91 28.29
C LEU A 17 -18.53 7.46 28.64
N ALA A 18 -19.17 6.93 29.70
CA ALA A 18 -20.44 7.46 30.19
C ALA A 18 -20.29 8.90 30.71
N ALA A 19 -19.27 9.18 31.52
CA ALA A 19 -19.01 10.50 32.08
C ALA A 19 -18.75 11.57 30.99
N ILE A 20 -17.92 11.25 30.00
CA ILE A 20 -17.57 12.16 28.89
C ILE A 20 -18.78 12.48 28.01
N THR A 21 -19.63 11.47 27.77
CA THR A 21 -20.76 11.61 26.83
C THR A 21 -22.06 12.05 27.51
N GLY A 22 -22.13 11.97 28.84
CA GLY A 22 -23.39 12.07 29.60
C GLY A 22 -24.34 10.90 29.32
N GLY A 23 -23.84 9.82 28.71
CA GLY A 23 -24.62 8.64 28.37
C GLY A 23 -24.80 7.67 29.53
N ARG A 24 -25.65 6.68 29.32
CA ARG A 24 -25.89 5.58 30.26
C ARG A 24 -25.74 4.23 29.57
N TRP A 25 -25.19 3.25 30.27
CA TRP A 25 -25.02 1.91 29.71
C TRP A 25 -26.25 1.02 29.95
N GLU A 26 -26.67 0.28 28.93
CA GLU A 26 -27.82 -0.63 28.95
C GLU A 26 -27.59 -1.90 28.08
N PRO A 27 -27.38 -3.09 28.65
CA PRO A 27 -26.82 -3.30 30.00
C PRO A 27 -25.39 -2.76 30.09
N ALA A 28 -24.87 -2.64 31.31
CA ALA A 28 -23.47 -2.25 31.52
C ALA A 28 -22.51 -3.33 30.99
N PRO A 29 -21.40 -2.94 30.33
CA PRO A 29 -20.33 -3.88 30.04
C PRO A 29 -19.65 -4.33 31.33
N PRO A 30 -18.94 -5.47 31.32
CA PRO A 30 -18.12 -5.86 32.45
C PRO A 30 -17.11 -4.75 32.82
N PRO A 31 -16.82 -4.54 34.11
CA PRO A 31 -15.93 -3.47 34.56
C PRO A 31 -14.45 -3.68 34.19
N ASP A 32 -14.13 -4.76 33.49
CA ASP A 32 -12.77 -5.18 33.15
C ASP A 32 -12.12 -4.41 32.00
N ASN A 33 -12.76 -3.34 31.51
CA ASN A 33 -12.35 -2.53 30.35
C ASN A 33 -12.00 -3.40 29.11
N SER A 34 -12.88 -4.35 28.79
CA SER A 34 -12.76 -5.26 27.64
C SER A 34 -13.01 -4.60 26.28
N LEU A 35 -13.31 -3.30 26.23
CA LEU A 35 -13.46 -2.57 24.97
C LEU A 35 -12.10 -2.33 24.33
N THR A 36 -11.99 -2.43 23.00
CA THR A 36 -10.68 -2.54 22.34
C THR A 36 -10.37 -1.44 21.34
N GLU A 37 -11.28 -1.21 20.39
CA GLU A 37 -11.17 -0.21 19.33
C GLU A 37 -12.55 0.40 19.05
N VAL A 38 -12.57 1.58 18.40
CA VAL A 38 -13.82 2.27 18.06
C VAL A 38 -14.03 2.26 16.55
N HIS A 39 -15.25 2.02 16.08
CA HIS A 39 -15.60 2.06 14.67
C HIS A 39 -16.85 2.91 14.42
N SER A 40 -16.83 3.77 13.40
CA SER A 40 -18.01 4.52 12.93
C SER A 40 -18.61 3.96 11.63
N ARG A 41 -18.07 2.84 11.15
CA ARG A 41 -18.50 2.08 9.97
C ARG A 41 -18.30 0.59 10.27
N VAL A 42 -18.95 -0.28 9.53
CA VAL A 42 -18.81 -1.73 9.72
C VAL A 42 -17.78 -2.29 8.72
N PRO A 43 -16.51 -2.55 9.12
CA PRO A 43 -15.52 -3.20 8.27
C PRO A 43 -15.86 -4.68 8.02
N SER A 44 -15.02 -5.35 7.23
CA SER A 44 -15.12 -6.80 6.99
C SER A 44 -14.86 -7.62 8.26
N ARG A 45 -14.12 -7.11 9.24
CA ARG A 45 -13.91 -7.74 10.55
C ARG A 45 -13.59 -6.67 11.59
N MET A 46 -14.06 -6.85 12.81
CA MET A 46 -13.71 -6.05 13.98
C MET A 46 -12.98 -6.93 15.00
N ALA A 47 -12.11 -6.32 15.81
CA ALA A 47 -11.54 -7.00 16.96
C ALA A 47 -12.64 -7.34 17.98
N LYS A 48 -12.46 -8.43 18.73
CA LYS A 48 -13.33 -8.75 19.86
C LYS A 48 -13.35 -7.57 20.82
N GLY A 49 -14.53 -7.16 21.29
CA GLY A 49 -14.68 -6.00 22.17
C GLY A 49 -14.68 -4.64 21.44
N ALA A 50 -14.75 -4.62 20.12
CA ALA A 50 -14.87 -3.37 19.37
C ALA A 50 -16.17 -2.62 19.73
N LEU A 51 -16.06 -1.31 19.90
CA LEU A 51 -17.15 -0.39 20.13
C LEU A 51 -17.62 0.19 18.79
N TYR A 52 -18.85 -0.13 18.37
CA TYR A 52 -19.42 0.42 17.15
C TYR A 52 -20.35 1.61 17.44
N VAL A 53 -20.09 2.74 16.78
CA VAL A 53 -20.89 3.97 16.88
C VAL A 53 -21.96 3.97 15.81
N ALA A 54 -23.19 3.67 16.21
CA ALA A 54 -24.34 3.61 15.33
C ALA A 54 -24.98 5.00 15.17
N GLN A 55 -24.32 5.87 14.40
CA GLN A 55 -24.90 7.15 13.99
C GLN A 55 -25.95 6.91 12.91
N PRO A 56 -27.22 7.29 13.11
CA PRO A 56 -28.22 7.25 12.05
C PRO A 56 -27.87 8.23 10.93
N ASP A 57 -27.96 7.77 9.69
CA ASP A 57 -27.95 8.61 8.50
C ASP A 57 -29.36 9.17 8.24
N SER A 58 -29.48 10.27 7.48
CA SER A 58 -30.77 10.93 7.22
C SER A 58 -31.79 10.05 6.47
N LYS A 59 -31.32 8.96 5.86
CA LYS A 59 -32.13 7.98 5.12
C LYS A 59 -32.41 6.71 5.92
N ASP A 60 -31.81 6.55 7.10
CA ASP A 60 -32.00 5.35 7.90
C ASP A 60 -33.37 5.40 8.59
N ASP A 61 -34.16 4.36 8.38
CA ASP A 61 -35.26 4.00 9.27
C ASP A 61 -34.77 3.06 10.38
N ALA A 62 -35.69 2.64 11.25
CA ALA A 62 -35.38 1.73 12.35
C ALA A 62 -34.84 0.37 11.86
N ALA A 63 -35.33 -0.14 10.72
CA ALA A 63 -34.93 -1.44 10.17
C ALA A 63 -33.51 -1.38 9.58
N ALA A 64 -33.17 -0.31 8.86
CA ALA A 64 -31.84 -0.07 8.33
C ALA A 64 -30.80 0.04 9.46
N LEU A 65 -31.15 0.73 10.54
CA LEU A 65 -30.26 0.87 11.69
C LEU A 65 -30.06 -0.45 12.43
N GLU A 66 -31.11 -1.24 12.61
CA GLU A 66 -31.00 -2.59 13.17
C GLU A 66 -30.14 -3.50 12.29
N ALA A 67 -30.29 -3.42 10.96
CA ALA A 67 -29.44 -4.16 10.05
C ALA A 67 -27.95 -3.76 10.20
N LYS A 68 -27.65 -2.48 10.43
CA LYS A 68 -26.29 -2.01 10.72
C LYS A 68 -25.77 -2.59 12.05
N LEU A 69 -26.56 -2.57 13.12
CA LEU A 69 -26.20 -3.13 14.43
C LEU A 69 -25.98 -4.65 14.35
N SER A 70 -26.91 -5.39 13.75
CA SER A 70 -26.80 -6.83 13.49
C SER A 70 -25.56 -7.18 12.68
N ARG A 71 -25.25 -6.37 11.65
CA ARG A 71 -24.04 -6.56 10.86
C ARG A 71 -22.78 -6.32 11.68
N ALA A 72 -22.74 -5.28 12.51
CA ALA A 72 -21.59 -4.97 13.37
C ALA A 72 -21.34 -6.09 14.40
N GLU A 73 -22.41 -6.60 15.03
CA GLU A 73 -22.35 -7.75 15.94
C GLU A 73 -21.75 -8.99 15.26
N LYS A 74 -22.29 -9.38 14.10
CA LYS A 74 -21.76 -10.51 13.30
C LYS A 74 -20.30 -10.33 12.90
N ARG A 75 -19.81 -9.09 12.86
CA ARG A 75 -18.42 -8.74 12.49
C ARG A 75 -17.50 -8.61 13.70
N GLY A 76 -18.01 -8.77 14.93
CA GLY A 76 -17.22 -8.84 16.16
C GLY A 76 -17.39 -7.68 17.13
N ALA A 77 -18.34 -6.76 16.89
CA ALA A 77 -18.64 -5.69 17.86
C ALA A 77 -18.99 -6.29 19.23
N GLY A 78 -18.37 -5.76 20.29
CA GLY A 78 -18.63 -6.15 21.67
C GLY A 78 -19.47 -5.15 22.46
N ALA A 79 -19.67 -3.94 21.90
CA ALA A 79 -20.56 -2.92 22.46
C ALA A 79 -20.97 -1.91 21.39
N PHE A 80 -21.99 -1.12 21.70
CA PHE A 80 -22.49 -0.05 20.82
C PHE A 80 -22.55 1.32 21.49
N ILE A 81 -22.41 2.39 20.71
CA ILE A 81 -22.91 3.73 21.06
C ILE A 81 -24.14 4.00 20.21
N VAL A 82 -25.28 4.25 20.85
CA VAL A 82 -26.60 4.38 20.20
C VAL A 82 -27.35 5.61 20.71
N ALA A 83 -28.26 6.14 19.90
CA ALA A 83 -29.14 7.22 20.33
C ALA A 83 -30.25 6.70 21.27
N GLU A 84 -30.90 7.59 22.02
CA GLU A 84 -32.10 7.22 22.78
C GLU A 84 -33.20 6.64 21.87
N GLY A 85 -33.94 5.66 22.39
CA GLY A 85 -34.98 4.95 21.63
C GLY A 85 -34.45 3.99 20.56
N ILE A 86 -33.13 3.96 20.33
CA ILE A 86 -32.47 3.03 19.41
C ILE A 86 -31.82 1.95 20.27
N GLY A 87 -32.52 0.83 20.39
CA GLY A 87 -32.11 -0.19 21.33
C GLY A 87 -33.10 -1.33 21.37
N LEU A 88 -33.19 -2.03 20.24
CA LEU A 88 -33.88 -3.32 20.19
C LEU A 88 -33.33 -4.23 21.29
N ASP A 89 -34.18 -5.10 21.83
CA ASP A 89 -33.89 -6.01 22.94
C ASP A 89 -32.64 -6.85 22.63
N ARG A 90 -31.48 -6.33 23.07
CA ARG A 90 -30.14 -6.82 22.71
C ARG A 90 -29.38 -7.03 24.00
N ALA A 91 -28.84 -8.24 24.17
CA ALA A 91 -28.06 -8.61 25.34
C ALA A 91 -26.70 -7.89 25.43
N MET A 92 -26.20 -7.34 24.33
CA MET A 92 -24.89 -6.70 24.24
C MET A 92 -24.89 -5.31 24.90
N PRO A 93 -23.80 -4.88 25.58
CA PRO A 93 -23.70 -3.55 26.16
C PRO A 93 -23.89 -2.40 25.17
N ARG A 94 -24.68 -1.40 25.55
CA ARG A 94 -24.96 -0.21 24.73
C ARG A 94 -24.80 1.06 25.55
N LEU A 95 -23.98 1.99 25.09
CA LEU A 95 -23.91 3.34 25.64
C LEU A 95 -24.98 4.20 24.94
N VAL A 96 -26.07 4.45 25.65
CA VAL A 96 -27.20 5.25 25.17
C VAL A 96 -26.89 6.73 25.41
N VAL A 97 -26.91 7.53 24.34
CA VAL A 97 -26.57 8.96 24.34
C VAL A 97 -27.60 9.77 23.55
N GLY A 98 -27.61 11.09 23.72
CA GLY A 98 -28.48 11.95 22.90
C GLY A 98 -28.08 11.99 21.41
N ASN A 99 -26.79 11.90 21.09
CA ASN A 99 -26.29 11.87 19.71
C ASN A 99 -24.97 11.07 19.60
N PRO A 100 -24.97 9.90 18.91
CA PRO A 100 -23.79 9.03 18.81
C PRO A 100 -22.57 9.69 18.16
N GLY A 101 -22.76 10.48 17.11
CA GLY A 101 -21.68 11.18 16.42
C GLY A 101 -21.03 12.26 17.29
N ARG A 102 -21.84 13.03 18.03
CA ARG A 102 -21.34 14.02 19.01
C ARG A 102 -20.59 13.34 20.15
N ALA A 103 -21.14 12.23 20.67
CA ALA A 103 -20.46 11.42 21.68
C ALA A 103 -19.09 10.94 21.20
N LEU A 104 -19.00 10.43 19.97
CA LEU A 104 -17.72 10.03 19.38
C LEU A 104 -16.73 11.20 19.26
N LEU A 105 -17.19 12.39 18.86
CA LEU A 105 -16.33 13.57 18.81
C LEU A 105 -15.79 13.95 20.20
N GLN A 106 -16.62 13.91 21.24
CA GLN A 106 -16.21 14.18 22.62
C GLN A 106 -15.18 13.16 23.13
N ILE A 107 -15.45 11.86 22.92
CA ILE A 107 -14.51 10.78 23.25
C ILE A 107 -13.19 10.97 22.52
N SER A 108 -13.23 11.24 21.22
CA SER A 108 -12.03 11.41 20.41
C SER A 108 -11.17 12.60 20.85
N ALA A 109 -11.79 13.70 21.27
CA ALA A 109 -11.08 14.87 21.77
C ALA A 109 -10.40 14.56 23.12
N ALA A 110 -11.11 13.91 24.04
CA ALA A 110 -10.57 13.51 25.33
C ALA A 110 -9.35 12.57 25.17
N ILE A 111 -9.45 11.55 24.30
CA ILE A 111 -8.33 10.64 24.04
C ILE A 111 -7.18 11.37 23.34
N ARG A 112 -7.46 12.16 22.30
CA ARG A 112 -6.41 12.92 21.58
C ARG A 112 -5.59 13.81 22.52
N ASP A 113 -6.25 14.49 23.45
CA ASP A 113 -5.57 15.42 24.36
C ASP A 113 -4.83 14.69 25.49
N ALA A 114 -5.20 13.45 25.82
CA ALA A 114 -4.55 12.63 26.84
C ALA A 114 -3.40 11.75 26.31
N MET A 115 -3.42 11.38 25.03
CA MET A 115 -2.44 10.44 24.45
C MET A 115 -1.17 11.15 23.96
N PRO A 116 0.03 10.55 24.15
CA PRO A 116 1.30 11.16 23.77
C PRO A 116 1.60 11.05 22.26
N ALA A 117 0.79 10.31 21.51
CA ALA A 117 1.05 9.98 20.11
C ALA A 117 1.25 11.23 19.25
N THR A 118 2.29 11.21 18.41
CA THR A 118 2.54 12.22 17.37
C THR A 118 1.48 12.09 16.28
N ARG A 119 0.69 13.13 16.08
CA ARG A 119 -0.42 13.12 15.12
C ARG A 119 0.05 13.64 13.77
N ILE A 120 -0.03 12.79 12.75
CA ILE A 120 0.40 13.07 11.39
C ILE A 120 -0.87 13.18 10.53
N LEU A 121 -1.20 14.38 10.10
CA LEU A 121 -2.31 14.66 9.19
C LEU A 121 -1.81 14.65 7.75
N ILE A 122 -2.47 13.90 6.89
CA ILE A 122 -2.19 13.85 5.45
C ILE A 122 -3.41 14.35 4.68
N THR A 123 -3.24 15.37 3.86
CA THR A 123 -4.28 15.92 2.99
C THR A 123 -3.73 16.26 1.61
N GLY A 124 -4.62 16.64 0.69
CA GLY A 124 -4.29 16.94 -0.70
C GLY A 124 -5.44 16.61 -1.65
N THR A 125 -5.28 16.94 -2.91
CA THR A 125 -6.22 16.52 -3.97
C THR A 125 -6.05 15.03 -4.24
N GLU A 126 -4.83 14.58 -4.55
CA GLU A 126 -4.49 13.18 -4.82
C GLU A 126 -3.38 12.65 -3.89
N GLY A 127 -3.07 11.35 -3.94
CA GLY A 127 -1.94 10.75 -3.19
C GLY A 127 -2.11 10.59 -1.67
N LYS A 128 -3.22 11.05 -1.08
CA LYS A 128 -3.47 10.99 0.38
C LYS A 128 -3.40 9.58 0.96
N THR A 129 -4.20 8.66 0.41
CA THR A 129 -4.32 7.29 0.93
C THR A 129 -3.00 6.54 0.78
N GLY A 130 -2.35 6.63 -0.39
CA GLY A 130 -1.05 6.01 -0.62
C GLY A 130 0.07 6.58 0.24
N CYS A 131 0.11 7.91 0.46
CA CYS A 131 1.06 8.50 1.41
C CYS A 131 0.84 7.98 2.83
N LYS A 132 -0.42 7.90 3.28
CA LYS A 132 -0.79 7.39 4.62
C LYS A 132 -0.48 5.91 4.80
N ASP A 133 -0.80 5.08 3.82
CA ASP A 133 -0.59 3.62 3.87
C ASP A 133 0.90 3.28 3.71
N LEU A 134 1.64 3.96 2.81
CA LEU A 134 3.08 3.80 2.66
C LEU A 134 3.83 4.25 3.91
N LEU A 135 3.47 5.41 4.49
CA LEU A 135 4.09 5.89 5.73
C LEU A 135 3.86 4.92 6.89
N ALA A 136 2.64 4.37 7.02
CA ALA A 136 2.35 3.35 8.02
C ALA A 136 3.23 2.12 7.83
N HIS A 137 3.36 1.62 6.58
CA HIS A 137 4.18 0.47 6.24
C HIS A 137 5.67 0.67 6.52
N ILE A 138 6.27 1.79 6.10
CA ILE A 138 7.71 2.02 6.27
C ILE A 138 8.11 2.40 7.71
N ALA A 139 7.13 2.80 8.54
CA ALA A 139 7.33 3.05 9.96
C ALA A 139 7.35 1.76 10.79
N GLU A 140 6.85 0.64 10.26
CA GLU A 140 6.89 -0.65 10.95
C GLU A 140 8.33 -1.07 11.27
N GLY A 141 8.55 -1.55 12.49
CA GLY A 141 9.89 -1.84 13.03
C GLY A 141 10.57 -0.64 13.67
N GLN A 142 10.10 0.59 13.42
CA GLN A 142 10.64 1.81 14.01
C GLN A 142 9.66 2.49 14.98
N ARG A 143 8.36 2.38 14.74
CA ARG A 143 7.30 3.05 15.50
C ARG A 143 6.06 2.16 15.63
N GLN A 144 5.34 2.30 16.74
CA GLN A 144 4.01 1.76 16.92
C GLN A 144 2.99 2.76 16.36
N VAL A 145 2.29 2.36 15.30
CA VAL A 145 1.44 3.26 14.52
C VAL A 145 -0.03 2.90 14.66
N GLN A 146 -0.86 3.90 14.97
CA GLN A 146 -2.30 3.85 14.72
C GLN A 146 -2.58 4.47 13.35
N SER A 147 -3.03 3.64 12.40
CA SER A 147 -3.51 4.07 11.09
C SER A 147 -4.64 3.15 10.64
N ARG A 148 -5.58 3.65 9.84
CA ARG A 148 -6.65 2.83 9.25
C ARG A 148 -6.36 2.61 7.78
N LEU A 149 -6.31 1.35 7.36
CA LEU A 149 -6.35 0.96 5.95
C LEU A 149 -7.70 1.41 5.38
N SER A 150 -7.69 2.04 4.19
CA SER A 150 -8.81 2.74 3.52
C SER A 150 -8.97 4.25 3.76
N SER A 151 -9.79 4.87 2.89
CA SER A 151 -10.15 6.29 2.86
C SER A 151 -11.19 6.64 3.94
N ASN A 152 -10.74 6.68 5.20
CA ASN A 152 -11.53 7.06 6.37
C ASN A 152 -11.26 8.53 6.76
N ASN A 153 -11.63 9.44 5.87
CA ASN A 153 -11.14 10.82 5.85
C ASN A 153 -12.20 11.89 6.18
N LYS A 154 -13.36 11.47 6.69
CA LYS A 154 -14.47 12.33 7.13
C LYS A 154 -14.49 12.41 8.67
N ASP A 155 -15.38 13.26 9.20
CA ASP A 155 -15.45 13.61 10.61
C ASP A 155 -15.53 12.41 11.56
N LEU A 156 -16.50 11.49 11.37
CA LEU A 156 -16.65 10.33 12.25
C LEU A 156 -15.54 9.28 12.09
N PRO A 157 -15.08 8.92 10.88
CA PRO A 157 -13.95 8.01 10.75
C PRO A 157 -12.63 8.56 11.34
N ILE A 158 -12.38 9.87 11.22
CA ILE A 158 -11.23 10.53 11.88
C ILE A 158 -11.38 10.41 13.40
N ALA A 159 -12.56 10.76 13.93
CA ALA A 159 -12.85 10.68 15.35
C ALA A 159 -12.70 9.25 15.89
N ALA A 160 -13.18 8.24 15.15
CA ALA A 160 -13.01 6.83 15.50
C ALA A 160 -11.53 6.41 15.51
N SER A 161 -10.71 6.91 14.60
CA SER A 161 -9.26 6.65 14.59
C SER A 161 -8.58 7.22 15.84
N LEU A 162 -8.88 8.48 16.17
CA LEU A 162 -8.37 9.14 17.38
C LEU A 162 -8.87 8.47 18.66
N ALA A 163 -10.14 8.07 18.70
CA ALA A 163 -10.73 7.36 19.84
C ALA A 163 -10.17 5.95 20.05
N SER A 164 -9.45 5.40 19.05
CA SER A 164 -8.77 4.10 19.16
C SER A 164 -7.29 4.23 19.55
N LEU A 165 -6.82 5.45 19.85
CA LEU A 165 -5.45 5.65 20.30
C LEU A 165 -5.18 4.99 21.65
N GLN A 166 -3.92 4.59 21.83
CA GLN A 166 -3.45 3.82 22.95
C GLN A 166 -2.18 4.43 23.51
N PRO A 167 -1.87 4.23 24.80
CA PRO A 167 -0.68 4.83 25.41
C PRO A 167 0.65 4.41 24.78
N TRP A 168 0.69 3.24 24.12
CA TRP A 168 1.87 2.71 23.45
C TRP A 168 2.01 3.13 21.98
N HIS A 169 1.01 3.80 21.40
CA HIS A 169 1.14 4.30 20.04
C HIS A 169 2.09 5.50 20.02
N ASP A 170 3.17 5.36 19.26
CA ASP A 170 4.09 6.46 18.99
C ASP A 170 3.41 7.47 18.06
N TRP A 171 2.78 6.98 16.98
CA TRP A 171 2.21 7.82 15.92
C TRP A 171 0.73 7.53 15.64
N ALA A 172 0.01 8.56 15.22
CA ALA A 172 -1.35 8.50 14.70
C ALA A 172 -1.38 9.09 13.28
N ILE A 173 -1.51 8.26 12.24
CA ILE A 173 -1.51 8.71 10.85
C ILE A 173 -2.95 8.82 10.35
N LEU A 174 -3.36 10.02 9.95
CA LEU A 174 -4.74 10.38 9.70
C LEU A 174 -4.87 11.04 8.33
N GLU A 175 -5.62 10.40 7.43
CA GLU A 175 -6.04 11.04 6.18
C GLU A 175 -7.19 12.01 6.45
N VAL A 176 -7.11 13.23 5.92
CA VAL A 176 -8.15 14.26 6.07
C VAL A 176 -8.60 14.79 4.71
N ALA A 177 -9.90 14.65 4.42
CA ALA A 177 -10.52 15.30 3.27
C ALA A 177 -10.90 16.74 3.59
N ALA A 178 -10.52 17.66 2.69
CA ALA A 178 -10.76 19.10 2.81
C ALA A 178 -11.48 19.64 1.56
N PRO A 179 -12.79 19.34 1.37
CA PRO A 179 -13.58 19.78 0.21
C PRO A 179 -14.07 21.23 0.31
N SER A 180 -13.95 21.87 1.47
CA SER A 180 -14.21 23.30 1.66
C SER A 180 -13.45 23.80 2.88
N GLN A 181 -13.27 25.11 2.99
CA GLN A 181 -12.46 25.69 4.08
C GLN A 181 -13.02 25.35 5.46
N GLY A 182 -14.35 25.38 5.60
CA GLY A 182 -15.02 24.95 6.83
C GLY A 182 -14.74 23.48 7.18
N HIS A 183 -14.65 22.58 6.19
CA HIS A 183 -14.26 21.20 6.42
C HIS A 183 -12.78 21.07 6.78
N ALA A 184 -11.90 21.80 6.07
CA ALA A 184 -10.47 21.83 6.32
C ALA A 184 -10.17 22.23 7.76
N LEU A 185 -10.73 23.36 8.20
CA LEU A 185 -10.57 23.88 9.55
C LEU A 185 -11.14 22.92 10.59
N ARG A 186 -12.39 22.49 10.44
CA ARG A 186 -13.07 21.62 11.41
C ARG A 186 -12.35 20.28 11.58
N ARG A 187 -11.98 19.61 10.48
CA ARG A 187 -11.35 18.28 10.53
C ARG A 187 -9.90 18.36 10.97
N SER A 188 -9.16 19.40 10.59
CA SER A 188 -7.80 19.59 11.08
C SER A 188 -7.78 19.95 12.57
N ALA A 189 -8.75 20.74 13.05
CA ALA A 189 -8.92 21.04 14.47
C ALA A 189 -9.33 19.81 15.30
N LEU A 190 -10.03 18.84 14.70
CA LEU A 190 -10.26 17.55 15.33
C LEU A 190 -8.93 16.80 15.57
N VAL A 191 -8.00 16.86 14.61
CA VAL A 191 -6.70 16.17 14.68
C VAL A 191 -5.67 16.92 15.54
N ARG A 192 -5.57 18.25 15.45
CA ARG A 192 -4.49 19.07 16.04
C ARG A 192 -3.10 18.52 15.70
N PRO A 193 -2.68 18.47 14.42
CA PRO A 193 -1.51 17.71 14.01
C PRO A 193 -0.19 18.25 14.58
N ASN A 194 0.74 17.33 14.84
CA ASN A 194 2.16 17.59 15.03
C ASN A 194 2.89 17.68 13.68
N VAL A 195 2.46 16.89 12.71
CA VAL A 195 2.97 16.94 11.33
C VAL A 195 1.79 17.06 10.39
N CYS A 196 1.83 18.02 9.47
CA CYS A 196 0.84 18.23 8.44
C CYS A 196 1.48 18.06 7.06
N VAL A 197 1.04 17.08 6.30
CA VAL A 197 1.52 16.79 4.94
C VAL A 197 0.44 17.19 3.95
N ILE A 198 0.78 18.06 3.00
CA ILE A 198 -0.02 18.31 1.81
C ILE A 198 0.64 17.53 0.67
N THR A 199 -0.05 16.55 0.10
CA THR A 199 0.52 15.68 -0.95
C THR A 199 0.54 16.37 -2.30
N GLU A 200 -0.56 17.04 -2.67
CA GLU A 200 -0.69 17.77 -3.93
C GLU A 200 -1.89 18.74 -3.88
N VAL A 201 -1.83 19.82 -4.68
CA VAL A 201 -2.97 20.67 -5.01
C VAL A 201 -3.24 20.57 -6.52
N GLY A 202 -4.14 19.65 -6.87
CA GLY A 202 -4.58 19.38 -8.25
C GLY A 202 -5.74 20.28 -8.70
N PHE A 203 -6.24 20.05 -9.92
CA PHE A 203 -7.32 20.83 -10.55
C PHE A 203 -8.73 20.43 -10.09
N GLU A 204 -8.86 19.32 -9.36
CA GLU A 204 -10.16 18.81 -8.96
C GLU A 204 -10.85 19.71 -7.94
N HIS A 205 -12.19 19.77 -8.04
CA HIS A 205 -13.05 20.66 -7.26
C HIS A 205 -12.76 22.16 -7.43
N MET A 206 -11.90 22.59 -8.37
CA MET A 206 -11.66 24.02 -8.62
C MET A 206 -12.96 24.79 -8.87
N ALA A 207 -13.90 24.23 -9.66
CA ALA A 207 -15.22 24.82 -9.88
C ALA A 207 -16.01 24.97 -8.57
N LYS A 208 -16.03 23.92 -7.73
CA LYS A 208 -16.67 23.93 -6.40
C LYS A 208 -16.01 24.93 -5.44
N HIS A 209 -14.73 25.21 -5.61
CA HIS A 209 -13.98 26.18 -4.82
C HIS A 209 -14.04 27.62 -5.37
N GLY A 210 -14.51 27.82 -6.61
CA GLY A 210 -14.51 29.13 -7.27
C GLY A 210 -13.13 29.58 -7.76
N GLY A 211 -12.28 28.64 -8.18
CA GLY A 211 -10.97 28.90 -8.78
C GLY A 211 -9.78 28.27 -8.05
N ALA A 212 -8.62 28.25 -8.71
CA ALA A 212 -7.37 27.68 -8.19
C ALA A 212 -6.91 28.38 -6.89
N ASP A 213 -7.00 29.71 -6.83
CA ASP A 213 -6.59 30.47 -5.65
C ASP A 213 -7.38 30.06 -4.40
N ARG A 214 -8.71 29.95 -4.51
CA ARG A 214 -9.56 29.52 -3.40
C ARG A 214 -9.32 28.07 -2.99
N LEU A 215 -9.00 27.19 -3.94
CA LEU A 215 -8.59 25.83 -3.63
C LEU A 215 -7.28 25.81 -2.84
N ILE A 216 -6.29 26.62 -3.25
CA ILE A 216 -5.02 26.79 -2.54
C ILE A 216 -5.25 27.33 -1.13
N GLU A 217 -6.02 28.41 -0.97
CA GLU A 217 -6.34 28.97 0.35
C GLU A 217 -7.04 27.93 1.26
N ASN A 218 -7.97 27.14 0.69
CA ASN A 218 -8.64 26.06 1.40
C ASN A 218 -7.67 24.95 1.84
N LYS A 219 -6.75 24.52 0.95
CA LYS A 219 -5.76 23.50 1.32
C LYS A 219 -4.76 24.04 2.32
N ALA A 220 -4.35 25.30 2.19
CA ALA A 220 -3.46 25.96 3.13
C ALA A 220 -4.08 26.11 4.53
N SER A 221 -5.41 26.30 4.65
CA SER A 221 -6.05 26.52 5.96
C SER A 221 -5.96 25.33 6.93
N VAL A 222 -5.59 24.12 6.46
CA VAL A 222 -5.40 22.96 7.34
C VAL A 222 -4.28 23.16 8.36
N VAL A 223 -3.28 23.98 8.02
CA VAL A 223 -2.10 24.21 8.87
C VAL A 223 -2.43 25.04 10.11
N GLU A 224 -3.53 25.80 10.09
CA GLU A 224 -3.98 26.65 11.20
C GLU A 224 -4.31 25.84 12.46
N ALA A 225 -4.59 24.54 12.30
CA ALA A 225 -4.87 23.63 13.41
C ALA A 225 -3.62 22.91 13.95
N CYS A 226 -2.44 23.10 13.35
CA CYS A 226 -1.21 22.48 13.84
C CYS A 226 -0.90 22.95 15.27
N VAL A 227 -0.30 22.06 16.07
CA VAL A 227 0.25 22.46 17.37
C VAL A 227 1.39 23.45 17.15
N PRO A 228 1.69 24.39 18.09
CA PRO A 228 2.70 25.44 17.86
C PRO A 228 4.10 24.95 17.45
N SER A 229 4.53 23.78 17.92
CA SER A 229 5.80 23.13 17.54
C SER A 229 5.70 22.24 16.31
N GLY A 230 4.61 22.36 15.55
CA GLY A 230 4.30 21.50 14.43
C GLY A 230 5.27 21.64 13.26
N LEU A 231 5.20 20.67 12.36
CA LEU A 231 5.91 20.65 11.09
C LEU A 231 4.89 20.60 9.95
N VAL A 232 5.12 21.41 8.92
CA VAL A 232 4.37 21.33 7.67
C VAL A 232 5.27 20.80 6.56
N ILE A 233 4.77 19.87 5.76
CA ILE A 233 5.46 19.27 4.61
C ILE A 233 4.64 19.54 3.34
N LEU A 234 5.26 20.18 2.36
CA LEU A 234 4.62 20.63 1.12
C LEU A 234 5.26 20.00 -0.13
N PRO A 235 4.51 19.81 -1.22
CA PRO A 235 5.09 19.37 -2.48
C PRO A 235 5.84 20.55 -3.13
N ALA A 236 6.96 20.27 -3.78
CA ALA A 236 7.78 21.19 -4.56
C ALA A 236 8.10 20.55 -5.92
N SER A 237 7.06 20.38 -6.73
CA SER A 237 7.13 19.63 -8.00
C SER A 237 6.47 20.34 -9.20
N ASN A 238 5.72 21.43 -8.99
CA ASN A 238 4.99 22.15 -10.05
C ASN A 238 4.83 23.64 -9.69
N ASP A 239 4.51 24.51 -10.64
CA ASP A 239 4.45 25.98 -10.43
C ASP A 239 3.49 26.41 -9.30
N ARG A 240 2.46 25.61 -9.00
CA ARG A 240 1.53 25.88 -7.90
C ARG A 240 2.17 25.75 -6.52
N HIS A 241 3.31 25.08 -6.40
CA HIS A 241 4.00 24.97 -5.12
C HIS A 241 4.36 26.33 -4.53
N VAL A 242 4.69 27.33 -5.38
CA VAL A 242 5.03 28.69 -4.94
C VAL A 242 3.81 29.36 -4.30
N GLN A 243 2.65 29.27 -4.96
CA GLN A 243 1.41 29.85 -4.45
C GLN A 243 0.95 29.15 -3.16
N LEU A 244 1.01 27.82 -3.12
CA LEU A 244 0.70 27.04 -1.93
C LEU A 244 1.63 27.39 -0.77
N ARG A 245 2.94 27.44 -1.02
CA ARG A 245 3.94 27.80 -0.02
C ARG A 245 3.66 29.18 0.55
N ALA A 246 3.45 30.18 -0.29
CA ALA A 246 3.09 31.52 0.15
C ALA A 246 1.79 31.54 0.96
N ALA A 247 0.77 30.76 0.58
CA ALA A 247 -0.49 30.67 1.33
C ALA A 247 -0.33 30.00 2.70
N VAL A 248 0.58 29.03 2.81
CA VAL A 248 0.92 28.36 4.07
C VAL A 248 1.77 29.26 4.97
N GLU A 249 2.80 29.94 4.44
CA GLU A 249 3.68 30.84 5.21
C GLU A 249 2.90 31.99 5.85
N ARG A 250 1.82 32.48 5.23
CA ARG A 250 0.92 33.48 5.83
C ARG A 250 0.14 32.97 7.05
N ARG A 251 0.00 31.65 7.21
CA ARG A 251 -0.81 30.99 8.25
C ARG A 251 0.01 30.23 9.26
N TRP A 252 1.21 29.80 8.87
CA TRP A 252 2.07 28.92 9.62
C TRP A 252 3.45 29.56 9.79
N PRO A 253 3.77 30.06 11.00
CA PRO A 253 5.09 30.65 11.28
C PRO A 253 6.15 29.59 11.62
N GLY A 254 5.77 28.32 11.72
CA GLY A 254 6.66 27.24 12.13
C GLY A 254 7.48 26.65 10.99
N LYS A 255 8.09 25.49 11.25
CA LYS A 255 8.94 24.81 10.29
C LYS A 255 8.13 24.29 9.09
N ILE A 256 8.62 24.57 7.88
CA ILE A 256 8.11 24.05 6.62
C ILE A 256 9.26 23.28 5.96
N LEU A 257 8.98 22.05 5.55
CA LEU A 257 9.85 21.25 4.69
C LEU A 257 9.13 20.93 3.38
N THR A 258 9.89 20.56 2.38
CA THR A 258 9.39 20.35 1.02
C THR A 258 9.89 19.04 0.42
N PHE A 259 9.09 18.44 -0.47
CA PHE A 259 9.46 17.22 -1.18
C PHE A 259 9.13 17.32 -2.67
N GLY A 260 9.93 16.70 -3.54
CA GLY A 260 9.66 16.70 -4.97
C GLY A 260 10.91 16.65 -5.83
N SER A 261 10.82 17.22 -7.03
CA SER A 261 11.93 17.33 -7.98
C SER A 261 12.66 18.67 -7.91
N HIS A 262 12.13 19.65 -7.16
CA HIS A 262 12.76 20.96 -7.03
C HIS A 262 14.19 20.83 -6.44
N PRO A 263 15.19 21.57 -6.96
CA PRO A 263 16.56 21.48 -6.48
C PRO A 263 16.75 21.72 -4.99
N ASP A 264 15.93 22.61 -4.43
CA ASP A 264 15.94 23.02 -3.01
C ASP A 264 14.96 22.21 -2.14
N ALA A 265 14.40 21.11 -2.64
CA ALA A 265 13.51 20.27 -1.85
C ALA A 265 14.28 19.52 -0.75
N ASP A 266 13.75 19.50 0.47
CA ASP A 266 14.33 18.77 1.61
C ASP A 266 14.28 17.25 1.40
N ALA A 267 13.28 16.76 0.67
CA ALA A 267 13.27 15.42 0.09
C ALA A 267 13.21 15.50 -1.43
N ARG A 268 14.35 15.27 -2.08
CA ARG A 268 14.53 15.47 -3.51
C ARG A 268 14.66 14.17 -4.27
N LEU A 269 13.87 14.01 -5.33
CA LEU A 269 14.09 12.96 -6.34
C LEU A 269 15.37 13.27 -7.13
N LEU A 270 16.36 12.38 -7.08
CA LEU A 270 17.59 12.52 -7.85
C LEU A 270 17.47 11.76 -9.16
N GLU A 271 17.11 10.47 -9.09
CA GLU A 271 17.01 9.58 -10.23
C GLU A 271 15.84 8.62 -10.08
N ARG A 272 15.28 8.20 -11.22
CA ARG A 272 14.29 7.12 -11.31
C ARG A 272 14.55 6.29 -12.56
N LYS A 273 14.47 4.97 -12.42
CA LYS A 273 14.57 4.03 -13.54
C LYS A 273 13.48 2.99 -13.41
N PHE A 274 12.66 2.84 -14.45
CA PHE A 274 11.63 1.82 -14.48
C PHE A 274 12.25 0.44 -14.69
N ASP A 275 11.75 -0.54 -13.94
CA ASP A 275 12.09 -1.94 -14.04
C ASP A 275 10.91 -2.67 -14.70
N ALA A 276 11.07 -3.05 -15.97
CA ALA A 276 10.01 -3.66 -16.76
C ALA A 276 9.72 -5.11 -16.37
N GLU A 277 10.66 -5.80 -15.71
CA GLU A 277 10.47 -7.17 -15.25
C GLU A 277 9.73 -7.19 -13.92
N ARG A 278 10.08 -6.26 -13.01
CA ARG A 278 9.48 -6.15 -11.68
C ARG A 278 8.31 -5.18 -11.62
N LEU A 279 7.96 -4.52 -12.73
CA LEU A 279 6.85 -3.57 -12.87
C LEU A 279 6.86 -2.47 -11.78
N GLY A 280 8.04 -1.89 -11.54
CA GLY A 280 8.26 -0.89 -10.49
C GLY A 280 9.41 0.05 -10.82
N TRP A 281 9.89 0.79 -9.83
CA TRP A 281 10.91 1.81 -10.01
C TRP A 281 12.09 1.65 -9.06
N HIS A 282 13.29 1.70 -9.59
CA HIS A 282 14.48 2.04 -8.82
C HIS A 282 14.53 3.56 -8.64
N VAL A 283 14.63 4.01 -7.40
CA VAL A 283 14.56 5.42 -7.03
C VAL A 283 15.78 5.77 -6.20
N ARG A 284 16.49 6.82 -6.60
CA ARG A 284 17.53 7.48 -5.79
C ARG A 284 17.01 8.83 -5.35
N ALA A 285 17.04 9.10 -4.05
CA ALA A 285 16.52 10.33 -3.47
C ALA A 285 17.44 10.88 -2.39
N ARG A 286 17.48 12.20 -2.24
CA ARG A 286 18.11 12.88 -1.11
C ARG A 286 17.04 13.23 -0.09
N ILE A 287 17.16 12.76 1.15
CA ILE A 287 16.25 13.05 2.26
C ILE A 287 17.07 13.74 3.37
N GLY A 288 16.85 15.03 3.54
CA GLY A 288 17.73 15.87 4.35
C GLY A 288 19.14 15.87 3.80
N ASP A 289 20.09 15.36 4.57
CA ASP A 289 21.50 15.23 4.24
C ASP A 289 21.89 13.85 3.69
N ARG A 290 20.93 12.94 3.48
CA ARG A 290 21.19 11.52 3.15
C ARG A 290 20.72 11.16 1.75
N ASP A 291 21.55 10.47 1.00
CA ASP A 291 21.14 9.81 -0.24
C ASP A 291 20.68 8.39 0.08
N VAL A 292 19.50 8.02 -0.41
CA VAL A 292 18.91 6.69 -0.22
C VAL A 292 18.44 6.12 -1.55
N GLU A 293 18.47 4.80 -1.63
CA GLU A 293 17.95 4.03 -2.75
C GLU A 293 16.78 3.16 -2.29
N ALA A 294 15.76 3.06 -3.14
CA ALA A 294 14.59 2.25 -2.89
C ALA A 294 14.05 1.63 -4.19
N PHE A 295 13.50 0.44 -4.08
CA PHE A 295 12.63 -0.12 -5.10
C PHE A 295 11.16 0.16 -4.74
N VAL A 296 10.44 0.88 -5.58
CA VAL A 296 9.00 1.17 -5.42
C VAL A 296 8.20 0.19 -6.27
N PRO A 297 7.49 -0.79 -5.67
CA PRO A 297 6.81 -1.87 -6.38
C PRO A 297 5.45 -1.43 -6.96
N ARG A 298 5.44 -0.29 -7.67
CA ARG A 298 4.24 0.27 -8.31
C ARG A 298 4.58 0.76 -9.71
N PRO A 299 3.78 0.44 -10.74
CA PRO A 299 4.10 0.83 -12.11
C PRO A 299 3.80 2.31 -12.41
N ASP A 300 3.06 2.97 -11.53
CA ASP A 300 2.56 4.33 -11.73
C ASP A 300 3.67 5.36 -12.01
N GLU A 301 3.39 6.33 -12.89
CA GLU A 301 4.34 7.40 -13.22
C GLU A 301 4.70 8.27 -12.00
N HIS A 302 3.73 8.54 -11.14
CA HIS A 302 3.93 9.30 -9.90
C HIS A 302 4.57 8.50 -8.75
N ALA A 303 4.75 7.17 -8.88
CA ALA A 303 5.21 6.32 -7.78
C ALA A 303 6.57 6.76 -7.18
N PRO A 304 7.60 7.12 -7.97
CA PRO A 304 8.87 7.60 -7.43
C PRO A 304 8.74 8.84 -6.53
N ALA A 305 7.96 9.83 -6.95
CA ALA A 305 7.80 11.06 -6.17
C ALA A 305 6.95 10.84 -4.91
N SER A 306 5.98 9.93 -4.97
CA SER A 306 5.04 9.66 -3.87
C SER A 306 5.71 9.09 -2.60
N CYS A 307 6.88 8.48 -2.72
CA CYS A 307 7.60 7.92 -1.57
C CYS A 307 8.39 8.97 -0.77
N LEU A 308 8.61 10.16 -1.33
CA LEU A 308 9.45 11.19 -0.72
C LEU A 308 8.83 11.82 0.52
N ALA A 309 7.53 12.12 0.49
CA ALA A 309 6.85 12.70 1.65
C ALA A 309 6.85 11.74 2.87
N PRO A 310 6.50 10.45 2.72
CA PRO A 310 6.67 9.47 3.80
C PRO A 310 8.11 9.40 4.34
N LEU A 311 9.12 9.32 3.47
CA LEU A 311 10.53 9.28 3.90
C LEU A 311 10.95 10.56 4.64
N LEU A 312 10.46 11.72 4.19
CA LEU A 312 10.71 12.99 4.87
C LEU A 312 10.05 13.06 6.25
N VAL A 313 8.87 12.46 6.43
CA VAL A 313 8.25 12.33 7.76
C VAL A 313 9.10 11.44 8.67
N ILE A 314 9.60 10.30 8.18
CA ILE A 314 10.54 9.45 8.93
C ILE A 314 11.75 10.25 9.39
N HIS A 315 12.41 10.95 8.45
CA HIS A 315 13.59 11.76 8.73
C HIS A 315 13.30 12.85 9.77
N ALA A 316 12.24 13.64 9.56
CA ALA A 316 11.92 14.78 10.41
C ALA A 316 11.50 14.38 11.84
N LEU A 317 11.04 13.15 12.04
CA LEU A 317 10.69 12.56 13.33
C LEU A 317 11.79 11.64 13.88
N GLY A 318 13.01 11.72 13.34
CA GLY A 318 14.21 11.04 13.85
C GLY A 318 14.20 9.53 13.69
N GLY A 319 13.54 9.00 12.64
CA GLY A 319 13.65 7.60 12.24
C GLY A 319 14.80 7.35 11.25
N SER A 320 15.15 6.09 11.03
CA SER A 320 16.09 5.68 9.99
C SER A 320 15.40 5.69 8.63
N VAL A 321 15.88 6.58 7.76
CA VAL A 321 15.41 6.71 6.38
C VAL A 321 15.85 5.50 5.56
N GLU A 322 17.01 4.92 5.86
CA GLU A 322 17.58 3.76 5.19
C GLU A 322 16.71 2.51 5.42
N GLN A 323 16.34 2.25 6.68
CA GLN A 323 15.41 1.16 7.02
C GLN A 323 14.04 1.38 6.36
N ALA A 324 13.54 2.61 6.37
CA ALA A 324 12.27 2.95 5.74
C ALA A 324 12.32 2.75 4.21
N ALA A 325 13.40 3.19 3.56
CA ALA A 325 13.61 3.07 2.12
C ALA A 325 13.71 1.61 1.68
N ALA A 326 14.49 0.78 2.39
CA ALA A 326 14.58 -0.66 2.12
C ALA A 326 13.21 -1.35 2.24
N ARG A 327 12.39 -0.92 3.22
CA ARG A 327 11.06 -1.48 3.46
C ARG A 327 10.05 -1.15 2.36
N ILE A 328 10.25 -0.09 1.56
CA ILE A 328 9.37 0.25 0.43
C ILE A 328 9.25 -0.91 -0.56
N ALA A 329 10.31 -1.69 -0.77
CA ALA A 329 10.29 -2.83 -1.68
C ALA A 329 9.26 -3.92 -1.29
N LEU A 330 8.86 -3.97 0.00
CA LEU A 330 7.89 -4.89 0.54
C LEU A 330 6.45 -4.32 0.55
N TYR A 331 6.28 -3.09 0.05
CA TYR A 331 5.00 -2.41 0.11
C TYR A 331 3.98 -3.08 -0.79
N LYS A 332 2.84 -3.46 -0.19
CA LYS A 332 1.69 -4.01 -0.90
C LYS A 332 0.65 -2.91 -1.05
N SER A 333 0.48 -2.40 -2.27
CA SER A 333 -0.51 -1.36 -2.58
C SER A 333 -1.91 -1.69 -2.06
N TYR A 334 -2.61 -0.68 -1.55
CA TYR A 334 -4.03 -0.81 -1.29
C TYR A 334 -4.83 -0.71 -2.61
N LYS A 335 -6.05 -1.25 -2.64
CA LYS A 335 -6.87 -1.33 -3.87
C LYS A 335 -7.07 0.03 -4.58
N THR A 336 -7.14 1.13 -3.82
CA THR A 336 -7.29 2.48 -4.39
C THR A 336 -6.03 3.02 -5.06
N GLU A 337 -4.88 2.39 -4.82
CA GLU A 337 -3.59 2.78 -5.38
C GLU A 337 -3.23 2.03 -6.65
N GLY A 338 -4.03 1.04 -7.06
CA GLY A 338 -3.71 0.16 -8.17
C GLY A 338 -3.21 -1.20 -7.70
N LEU A 339 -3.72 -2.28 -8.30
CA LEU A 339 -3.29 -3.65 -8.02
C LEU A 339 -2.90 -4.36 -9.30
N LEU A 340 -1.72 -4.99 -9.28
CA LEU A 340 -1.32 -5.96 -10.29
C LEU A 340 -1.70 -7.37 -9.80
N THR A 341 -2.46 -8.10 -10.61
CA THR A 341 -2.96 -9.45 -10.29
C THR A 341 -2.86 -10.32 -11.53
N THR A 342 -2.33 -11.53 -11.41
CA THR A 342 -2.41 -12.56 -12.45
C THR A 342 -3.74 -13.29 -12.32
N LEU A 343 -4.51 -13.34 -13.40
CA LEU A 343 -5.76 -14.10 -13.52
C LEU A 343 -5.52 -15.35 -14.36
N HIS A 344 -5.98 -16.49 -13.87
CA HIS A 344 -5.92 -17.79 -14.55
C HIS A 344 -7.30 -18.20 -15.06
N PHE A 345 -7.42 -18.50 -16.37
CA PHE A 345 -8.63 -19.04 -17.01
C PHE A 345 -8.28 -20.30 -17.79
N GLY A 346 -8.23 -21.44 -17.11
CA GLY A 346 -7.58 -22.66 -17.55
C GLY A 346 -6.08 -22.42 -17.69
N GLU A 347 -5.52 -22.79 -18.85
CA GLU A 347 -4.10 -22.54 -19.18
C GLU A 347 -3.80 -21.08 -19.58
N ARG A 348 -4.82 -20.22 -19.66
CA ARG A 348 -4.64 -18.81 -20.04
C ARG A 348 -4.26 -17.97 -18.83
N GLN A 349 -3.15 -17.24 -18.95
CA GLN A 349 -2.67 -16.28 -17.96
C GLN A 349 -2.86 -14.85 -18.47
N VAL A 350 -3.45 -13.97 -17.64
CA VAL A 350 -3.66 -12.56 -17.96
C VAL A 350 -3.14 -11.71 -16.80
N LEU A 351 -2.31 -10.71 -17.10
CA LEU A 351 -1.90 -9.72 -16.11
C LEU A 351 -2.94 -8.60 -16.04
N LEU A 352 -3.64 -8.50 -14.91
CA LEU A 352 -4.59 -7.43 -14.62
C LEU A 352 -3.90 -6.28 -13.88
N TYR A 353 -3.95 -5.08 -14.45
CA TYR A 353 -3.70 -3.81 -13.76
C TYR A 353 -5.03 -3.14 -13.39
N ASP A 354 -5.44 -3.30 -12.13
CA ASP A 354 -6.70 -2.84 -11.58
C ASP A 354 -6.57 -1.45 -10.94
N LYS A 355 -7.10 -0.43 -11.61
CA LYS A 355 -7.34 0.94 -11.10
C LYS A 355 -8.84 1.26 -11.12
N SER A 356 -9.68 0.28 -10.78
CA SER A 356 -11.14 0.40 -10.87
C SER A 356 -11.80 1.28 -9.82
N GLU A 357 -11.09 1.64 -8.74
CA GLU A 357 -11.72 2.25 -7.56
C GLU A 357 -12.06 3.76 -7.72
N ARG A 358 -11.35 4.52 -8.58
CA ARG A 358 -11.56 5.97 -8.73
C ARG A 358 -11.22 6.50 -10.14
N ALA A 359 -12.12 7.28 -10.73
CA ALA A 359 -11.90 8.06 -11.97
C ALA A 359 -11.70 9.56 -11.74
N TYR A 360 -10.53 9.92 -11.19
CA TYR A 360 -10.08 11.31 -11.16
C TYR A 360 -9.45 11.73 -12.47
N LEU A 361 -9.66 13.00 -12.86
CA LEU A 361 -9.33 13.49 -14.21
C LEU A 361 -7.82 13.45 -14.47
N LEU A 362 -6.99 13.92 -13.52
CA LEU A 362 -5.54 13.83 -13.60
C LEU A 362 -5.06 12.37 -13.49
N GLY A 363 -5.74 11.59 -12.66
CA GLY A 363 -5.51 10.14 -12.56
C GLY A 363 -5.75 9.38 -13.87
N GLN A 364 -6.51 9.91 -14.84
CA GLN A 364 -6.64 9.30 -16.18
C GLN A 364 -5.35 9.45 -16.99
N GLU A 365 -4.70 10.62 -16.95
CA GLU A 365 -3.46 10.86 -17.67
C GLU A 365 -2.32 10.00 -17.13
N ASP A 366 -2.13 9.97 -15.81
CA ASP A 366 -1.14 9.13 -15.15
C ASP A 366 -1.37 7.63 -15.43
N PHE A 367 -2.64 7.20 -15.43
CA PHE A 367 -3.00 5.84 -15.78
C PHE A 367 -2.62 5.48 -17.22
N LEU A 368 -2.97 6.31 -18.21
CA LEU A 368 -2.67 6.03 -19.62
C LEU A 368 -1.17 6.04 -19.90
N ARG A 369 -0.41 6.96 -19.28
CA ARG A 369 1.06 6.95 -19.37
C ARG A 369 1.66 5.68 -18.76
N THR A 370 1.07 5.18 -17.68
CA THR A 370 1.45 3.90 -17.08
C THR A 370 1.17 2.74 -18.03
N VAL A 371 -0.03 2.68 -18.62
CA VAL A 371 -0.40 1.64 -19.59
C VAL A 371 0.49 1.65 -20.83
N ALA A 372 0.83 2.84 -21.34
CA ALA A 372 1.75 2.99 -22.48
C ALA A 372 3.11 2.32 -22.21
N ARG A 373 3.62 2.44 -20.97
CA ARG A 373 4.89 1.85 -20.54
C ARG A 373 4.82 0.34 -20.36
N LEU A 374 3.74 -0.15 -19.74
CA LEU A 374 3.57 -1.58 -19.45
C LEU A 374 3.54 -2.37 -20.75
N GLN A 375 4.23 -3.52 -20.75
CA GLN A 375 4.25 -4.44 -21.88
C GLN A 375 3.50 -5.72 -21.51
N PRO A 376 2.71 -6.29 -22.43
CA PRO A 376 2.16 -7.63 -22.24
C PRO A 376 3.29 -8.68 -22.30
N SER A 377 2.99 -9.92 -21.91
CA SER A 377 3.91 -11.03 -22.13
C SER A 377 4.14 -11.24 -23.63
N PRO A 378 5.24 -11.91 -24.06
CA PRO A 378 5.50 -12.16 -25.47
C PRO A 378 4.30 -12.80 -26.19
N GLY A 379 3.86 -12.18 -27.29
CA GLY A 379 2.69 -12.61 -28.07
C GLY A 379 1.32 -12.21 -27.48
N GLY A 380 1.30 -11.62 -26.28
CA GLY A 380 0.12 -11.05 -25.66
C GLY A 380 -0.22 -9.65 -26.17
N ARG A 381 -1.42 -9.18 -25.83
CA ARG A 381 -1.96 -7.88 -26.25
C ARG A 381 -2.18 -6.94 -25.08
N LYS A 382 -2.22 -5.64 -25.35
CA LYS A 382 -2.70 -4.63 -24.39
C LYS A 382 -4.20 -4.41 -24.58
N ILE A 383 -4.97 -4.81 -23.59
CA ILE A 383 -6.42 -4.67 -23.55
C ILE A 383 -6.77 -3.70 -22.44
N MET A 384 -7.70 -2.77 -22.72
CA MET A 384 -8.14 -1.81 -21.72
C MET A 384 -9.66 -1.83 -21.56
N VAL A 385 -10.12 -1.61 -20.32
CA VAL A 385 -11.50 -1.23 -20.02
C VAL A 385 -11.50 0.16 -19.43
N LEU A 386 -12.18 1.10 -20.11
CA LEU A 386 -12.33 2.49 -19.68
C LEU A 386 -13.78 2.76 -19.29
N GLY A 387 -14.00 3.14 -18.03
CA GLY A 387 -15.29 3.70 -17.58
C GLY A 387 -15.47 5.17 -17.99
N ASP A 388 -16.50 5.81 -17.44
CA ASP A 388 -16.76 7.25 -17.64
C ASP A 388 -15.50 8.07 -17.37
N VAL A 389 -15.20 9.00 -18.28
CA VAL A 389 -13.97 9.79 -18.15
C VAL A 389 -14.13 10.88 -17.10
N TYR A 390 -15.35 11.39 -16.93
CA TYR A 390 -15.71 12.40 -15.95
C TYR A 390 -17.20 12.32 -15.57
N ASP A 391 -17.54 12.93 -14.43
CA ASP A 391 -18.92 13.17 -14.02
C ASP A 391 -19.46 14.45 -14.68
N GLU A 392 -20.37 14.30 -15.64
CA GLU A 392 -21.04 15.40 -16.33
C GLU A 392 -21.82 16.32 -15.37
N GLN A 393 -22.33 15.80 -14.25
CA GLN A 393 -23.06 16.59 -13.26
C GLN A 393 -22.12 17.44 -12.41
N GLU A 394 -20.90 16.95 -12.13
CA GLU A 394 -19.91 17.67 -11.35
C GLU A 394 -19.16 18.72 -12.17
N TYR A 395 -18.77 18.38 -13.40
CA TYR A 395 -17.85 19.21 -14.19
C TYR A 395 -18.53 19.96 -15.33
N GLY A 396 -19.69 19.50 -15.81
CA GLY A 396 -20.35 20.05 -16.99
C GLY A 396 -19.42 20.06 -18.22
N PRO A 397 -19.72 20.91 -19.23
CA PRO A 397 -18.91 21.00 -20.45
C PRO A 397 -17.48 21.51 -20.24
N ALA A 398 -17.20 22.22 -19.14
CA ALA A 398 -15.90 22.84 -18.85
C ALA A 398 -14.80 21.81 -18.51
N VAL A 399 -15.14 20.53 -18.33
CA VAL A 399 -14.14 19.46 -18.16
C VAL A 399 -13.16 19.42 -19.32
N TRP A 400 -13.62 19.76 -20.54
CA TRP A 400 -12.83 19.71 -21.75
C TRP A 400 -11.75 20.80 -21.79
N ASP A 401 -11.87 21.86 -21.00
CA ASP A 401 -10.79 22.84 -20.83
C ASP A 401 -9.62 22.26 -20.01
N LEU A 402 -9.91 21.30 -19.12
CA LEU A 402 -8.93 20.68 -18.22
C LEU A 402 -8.27 19.44 -18.84
N LEU A 403 -9.05 18.64 -19.58
CA LEU A 403 -8.55 17.48 -20.31
C LEU A 403 -9.15 17.46 -21.71
N PRO A 404 -8.59 18.23 -22.66
CA PRO A 404 -9.11 18.33 -24.01
C PRO A 404 -9.27 16.96 -24.68
N PRO A 405 -10.34 16.72 -25.47
CA PRO A 405 -10.53 15.45 -26.16
C PRO A 405 -9.33 15.02 -26.98
N ASP A 406 -8.66 15.95 -27.65
CA ASP A 406 -7.46 15.69 -28.45
C ASP A 406 -6.28 15.18 -27.61
N LYS A 407 -6.14 15.69 -26.39
CA LYS A 407 -5.12 15.21 -25.44
C LYS A 407 -5.44 13.77 -25.02
N MET A 408 -6.69 13.47 -24.69
CA MET A 408 -7.11 12.10 -24.34
C MET A 408 -6.94 11.14 -25.53
N ARG A 409 -7.27 11.59 -26.74
CA ARG A 409 -7.09 10.85 -27.99
C ARG A 409 -5.64 10.50 -28.24
N THR A 410 -4.74 11.46 -28.03
CA THR A 410 -3.30 11.24 -28.12
C THR A 410 -2.83 10.23 -27.08
N LEU A 411 -3.23 10.39 -25.81
CA LEU A 411 -2.85 9.45 -24.74
C LEU A 411 -3.36 8.01 -24.99
N LEU A 412 -4.56 7.85 -25.55
CA LEU A 412 -5.11 6.54 -25.93
C LEU A 412 -4.38 5.92 -27.12
N ALA A 413 -3.97 6.74 -28.10
CA ALA A 413 -3.14 6.27 -29.21
C ALA A 413 -1.76 5.82 -28.71
N ASP A 414 -1.13 6.62 -27.85
CA ASP A 414 0.21 6.35 -27.28
C ASP A 414 0.21 5.16 -26.31
N ALA A 415 -0.94 4.81 -25.74
CA ALA A 415 -1.08 3.64 -24.88
C ALA A 415 -0.77 2.32 -25.61
N GLY A 416 -0.86 2.30 -26.95
CA GLY A 416 -0.56 1.13 -27.77
C GLY A 416 -1.55 -0.01 -27.52
N LEU A 417 -2.84 0.32 -27.45
CA LEU A 417 -3.91 -0.64 -27.17
C LEU A 417 -4.26 -1.47 -28.40
N ASP A 418 -4.35 -2.77 -28.24
CA ASP A 418 -4.88 -3.68 -29.25
C ASP A 418 -6.41 -3.72 -29.24
N LEU A 419 -7.02 -3.54 -28.06
CA LEU A 419 -8.46 -3.62 -27.87
C LEU A 419 -8.93 -2.76 -26.70
N LEU A 420 -9.97 -1.95 -26.93
CA LEU A 420 -10.57 -1.07 -25.92
C LEU A 420 -12.05 -1.40 -25.71
N PHE A 421 -12.40 -1.80 -24.49
CA PHE A 421 -13.77 -1.90 -24.01
C PHE A 421 -14.15 -0.62 -23.27
N THR A 422 -15.42 -0.22 -23.35
CA THR A 422 -15.88 1.01 -22.72
C THR A 422 -17.19 0.82 -21.95
N ARG A 423 -17.35 1.58 -20.87
CA ARG A 423 -18.61 1.70 -20.14
C ARG A 423 -18.94 3.16 -19.94
N GLY A 424 -20.15 3.58 -20.28
CA GLY A 424 -20.59 4.96 -20.07
C GLY A 424 -21.46 5.53 -21.20
N PRO A 425 -21.78 6.83 -21.18
CA PRO A 425 -22.42 7.49 -22.31
C PRO A 425 -21.55 7.42 -23.57
N PRO A 426 -22.05 6.87 -24.71
CA PRO A 426 -21.27 6.72 -25.94
C PRO A 426 -20.57 8.00 -26.43
N ARG A 427 -21.23 9.15 -26.22
CA ARG A 427 -20.75 10.46 -26.69
C ARG A 427 -19.37 10.83 -26.16
N GLN A 428 -19.01 10.44 -24.93
CA GLN A 428 -17.67 10.73 -24.40
C GLN A 428 -16.60 9.95 -25.18
N PHE A 429 -16.88 8.70 -25.53
CA PHE A 429 -15.94 7.82 -26.23
C PHE A 429 -15.78 8.15 -27.71
N ASP A 430 -16.83 8.67 -28.36
CA ASP A 430 -16.75 9.12 -29.76
C ASP A 430 -15.80 10.32 -29.92
N LEU A 431 -15.69 11.16 -28.88
CA LEU A 431 -14.79 12.32 -28.88
C LEU A 431 -13.32 11.94 -28.64
N ILE A 432 -13.06 10.91 -27.84
CA ILE A 432 -11.70 10.64 -27.33
C ILE A 432 -11.04 9.40 -27.91
N VAL A 433 -11.78 8.40 -28.39
CA VAL A 433 -11.15 7.15 -28.86
C VAL A 433 -10.71 7.33 -30.31
N PRO A 434 -9.39 7.21 -30.60
CA PRO A 434 -8.88 7.36 -31.96
C PRO A 434 -9.27 6.16 -32.85
N ASP A 435 -9.34 6.40 -34.16
CA ASP A 435 -9.67 5.36 -35.15
C ASP A 435 -8.62 4.25 -35.22
N THR A 436 -7.42 4.50 -34.70
CA THR A 436 -6.32 3.52 -34.63
C THR A 436 -6.53 2.46 -33.55
N VAL A 437 -7.46 2.67 -32.60
CA VAL A 437 -7.73 1.73 -31.51
C VAL A 437 -8.93 0.87 -31.86
N THR A 438 -8.74 -0.45 -31.90
CA THR A 438 -9.84 -1.39 -32.13
C THR A 438 -10.83 -1.35 -30.96
N ARG A 439 -12.11 -1.11 -31.26
CA ARG A 439 -13.18 -1.07 -30.25
C ARG A 439 -13.72 -2.47 -29.97
N GLY A 440 -13.75 -2.83 -28.69
CA GLY A 440 -14.42 -3.99 -28.14
C GLY A 440 -15.88 -3.70 -27.80
N ALA A 441 -16.47 -4.49 -26.90
CA ALA A 441 -17.85 -4.28 -26.46
C ALA A 441 -18.00 -2.98 -25.65
N HIS A 442 -19.15 -2.34 -25.80
CA HIS A 442 -19.58 -1.17 -25.05
C HIS A 442 -20.83 -1.48 -24.22
N VAL A 443 -20.92 -0.96 -22.99
CA VAL A 443 -22.16 -1.00 -22.19
C VAL A 443 -22.50 0.37 -21.63
N ASP A 444 -23.75 0.78 -21.83
CA ASP A 444 -24.35 1.94 -21.18
C ASP A 444 -25.20 1.46 -19.98
N GLY A 445 -24.52 1.08 -18.89
CA GLY A 445 -25.16 0.48 -17.72
C GLY A 445 -24.22 -0.29 -16.79
N THR A 446 -24.69 -1.43 -16.27
CA THR A 446 -23.95 -2.24 -15.28
C THR A 446 -22.64 -2.79 -15.85
N PRO A 447 -21.46 -2.40 -15.32
CA PRO A 447 -20.17 -2.82 -15.86
C PRO A 447 -19.95 -4.33 -15.90
N ALA A 448 -20.52 -5.08 -14.95
CA ALA A 448 -20.42 -6.55 -14.91
C ALA A 448 -20.96 -7.23 -16.19
N LYS A 449 -21.80 -6.56 -16.97
CA LYS A 449 -22.28 -7.07 -18.27
C LYS A 449 -21.17 -7.13 -19.33
N LEU A 450 -20.05 -6.43 -19.15
CA LEU A 450 -18.87 -6.57 -20.01
C LEU A 450 -18.11 -7.88 -19.77
N ALA A 451 -18.23 -8.48 -18.59
CA ALA A 451 -17.38 -9.60 -18.18
C ALA A 451 -17.41 -10.78 -19.19
N PRO A 452 -18.57 -11.27 -19.69
CA PRO A 452 -18.58 -12.38 -20.64
C PRO A 452 -17.85 -12.06 -21.95
N ALA A 453 -18.09 -10.88 -22.53
CA ALA A 453 -17.46 -10.45 -23.78
C ALA A 453 -15.96 -10.21 -23.60
N LEU A 454 -15.56 -9.65 -22.45
CA LEU A 454 -14.17 -9.43 -22.10
C LEU A 454 -13.43 -10.76 -21.93
N ILE A 455 -13.95 -11.68 -21.11
CA ILE A 455 -13.34 -13.01 -20.88
C ILE A 455 -13.20 -13.80 -22.19
N ALA A 456 -14.19 -13.72 -23.07
CA ALA A 456 -14.13 -14.36 -24.39
C ALA A 456 -13.02 -13.77 -25.29
N ALA A 457 -12.73 -12.48 -25.14
CA ALA A 457 -11.69 -11.80 -25.89
C ALA A 457 -10.29 -12.06 -25.33
N LEU A 458 -10.14 -12.35 -24.02
CA LEU A 458 -8.84 -12.56 -23.36
C LEU A 458 -8.11 -13.83 -23.83
N ARG A 459 -6.81 -13.69 -24.02
CA ARG A 459 -5.84 -14.74 -24.41
C ARG A 459 -4.70 -14.78 -23.40
N SER A 460 -3.96 -15.90 -23.40
CA SER A 460 -2.77 -16.02 -22.57
C SER A 460 -1.73 -14.97 -22.96
N GLY A 461 -1.08 -14.36 -21.97
CA GLY A 461 -0.09 -13.30 -22.12
C GLY A 461 -0.66 -11.88 -22.21
N ASP A 462 -1.98 -11.70 -22.30
CA ASP A 462 -2.59 -10.37 -22.37
C ASP A 462 -2.34 -9.56 -21.09
N LEU A 463 -2.10 -8.25 -21.26
CA LEU A 463 -2.17 -7.24 -20.22
C LEU A 463 -3.55 -6.58 -20.26
N LEU A 464 -4.33 -6.74 -19.20
CA LEU A 464 -5.63 -6.12 -19.03
C LEU A 464 -5.53 -4.94 -18.07
N ALA A 465 -5.74 -3.71 -18.55
CA ALA A 465 -5.77 -2.52 -17.73
C ALA A 465 -7.22 -2.05 -17.52
N ILE A 466 -7.64 -1.84 -16.27
CA ILE A 466 -9.00 -1.40 -15.94
C ILE A 466 -8.96 -0.09 -15.19
N LYS A 467 -9.65 0.91 -15.71
CA LYS A 467 -9.82 2.21 -15.05
C LYS A 467 -11.29 2.50 -14.84
N GLY A 468 -11.66 2.67 -13.57
CA GLY A 468 -13.05 2.68 -13.15
C GLY A 468 -13.56 4.04 -12.69
N ASP A 469 -14.90 4.15 -12.67
CA ASP A 469 -15.72 5.36 -12.54
C ASP A 469 -15.71 6.01 -11.14
N ILE A 470 -16.43 7.12 -11.00
CA ILE A 470 -16.63 7.83 -9.73
C ILE A 470 -17.69 7.13 -8.84
N ASP A 471 -18.58 6.32 -9.42
CA ASP A 471 -19.75 5.71 -8.76
C ASP A 471 -19.56 4.25 -8.28
N GLU A 472 -18.32 3.77 -8.18
CA GLU A 472 -17.97 2.46 -7.60
C GLU A 472 -18.54 1.24 -8.36
N ALA A 473 -18.94 1.37 -9.63
CA ALA A 473 -19.54 0.27 -10.40
C ALA A 473 -18.49 -0.66 -11.04
N MET A 474 -17.32 -0.11 -11.38
CA MET A 474 -16.21 -0.82 -12.03
C MET A 474 -15.49 -1.87 -11.15
N PRO A 475 -15.37 -1.71 -9.81
CA PRO A 475 -14.96 -2.78 -8.92
C PRO A 475 -15.82 -4.05 -9.04
N GLY A 476 -17.11 -3.91 -9.40
CA GLY A 476 -18.00 -5.04 -9.69
C GLY A 476 -17.58 -5.86 -10.91
N LEU A 477 -17.05 -5.21 -11.95
CA LEU A 477 -16.47 -5.91 -13.11
C LEU A 477 -15.22 -6.68 -12.71
N VAL A 478 -14.32 -6.07 -11.93
CA VAL A 478 -13.12 -6.75 -11.42
C VAL A 478 -13.48 -7.94 -10.55
N ALA A 479 -14.48 -7.81 -9.67
CA ALA A 479 -14.98 -8.90 -8.85
C ALA A 479 -15.58 -10.04 -9.69
N ALA A 480 -16.30 -9.72 -10.77
CA ALA A 480 -16.82 -10.71 -11.71
C ALA A 480 -15.68 -11.45 -12.44
N LEU A 481 -14.65 -10.74 -12.89
CA LEU A 481 -13.46 -11.34 -13.51
C LEU A 481 -12.71 -12.27 -12.54
N LYS A 482 -12.51 -11.84 -11.30
CA LYS A 482 -11.84 -12.65 -10.26
C LYS A 482 -12.65 -13.88 -9.87
N THR A 483 -13.98 -13.76 -9.82
CA THR A 483 -14.88 -14.91 -9.56
C THR A 483 -14.87 -15.91 -10.71
N ALA A 484 -14.73 -15.43 -11.95
CA ALA A 484 -14.70 -16.28 -13.14
C ALA A 484 -13.32 -16.91 -13.42
N ALA A 485 -12.26 -16.38 -12.82
CA ALA A 485 -10.92 -16.95 -12.88
C ALA A 485 -10.84 -18.19 -11.98
N ASP A 486 -10.15 -19.23 -12.45
CA ASP A 486 -9.93 -20.45 -11.66
C ASP A 486 -9.01 -20.17 -10.48
N GLN A 487 -8.04 -19.28 -10.68
CA GLN A 487 -7.07 -18.84 -9.67
C GLN A 487 -6.73 -17.36 -9.86
N THR A 488 -6.43 -16.68 -8.75
CA THR A 488 -5.98 -15.30 -8.74
C THR A 488 -4.75 -15.16 -7.86
N GLU A 489 -3.68 -14.62 -8.41
CA GLU A 489 -2.43 -14.41 -7.69
C GLU A 489 -2.10 -12.92 -7.73
N ARG A 490 -1.69 -12.33 -6.60
CA ARG A 490 -1.11 -10.98 -6.67
C ARG A 490 0.18 -11.09 -7.46
N PHE A 491 0.41 -10.13 -8.35
CA PHE A 491 1.70 -10.04 -9.01
C PHE A 491 2.75 -9.82 -7.93
N ALA A 492 3.54 -10.86 -7.66
CA ALA A 492 4.67 -10.75 -6.76
C ALA A 492 5.69 -9.88 -7.50
N THR A 493 5.87 -8.64 -7.04
CA THR A 493 7.17 -8.00 -7.20
C THR A 493 8.11 -8.88 -6.41
N ARG A 494 8.71 -9.88 -7.09
CA ARG A 494 9.73 -10.71 -6.46
C ARG A 494 10.68 -9.69 -5.83
N PRO A 495 10.89 -9.73 -4.51
CA PRO A 495 12.02 -9.03 -3.97
C PRO A 495 13.17 -9.51 -4.84
N SER A 496 13.89 -8.59 -5.49
CA SER A 496 15.33 -8.80 -5.53
C SER A 496 15.62 -9.12 -4.08
N VAL A 497 15.90 -10.39 -3.78
CA VAL A 497 16.16 -10.85 -2.43
C VAL A 497 16.99 -9.73 -1.84
N LEU A 498 16.56 -9.22 -0.67
CA LEU A 498 17.45 -8.52 0.22
C LEU A 498 18.58 -9.52 0.52
N VAL A 499 19.46 -9.71 -0.46
CA VAL A 499 20.87 -9.82 -0.26
C VAL A 499 21.11 -8.47 0.37
N GLY A 500 20.97 -8.44 1.70
CA GLY A 500 21.68 -7.44 2.41
C GLY A 500 23.08 -7.48 1.81
N ASP A 501 23.62 -6.32 1.55
CA ASP A 501 24.98 -6.08 1.98
C ASP A 501 25.04 -6.30 3.52
N THR A 502 24.72 -7.51 4.00
CA THR A 502 25.57 -8.08 5.01
C THR A 502 26.86 -8.29 4.24
N GLN A 503 27.85 -7.46 4.56
CA GLN A 503 29.23 -7.86 4.31
C GLN A 503 29.32 -9.33 4.70
N MET A 504 29.42 -10.20 3.70
CA MET A 504 29.92 -11.54 3.90
C MET A 504 31.27 -11.36 4.61
N PRO A 505 31.59 -12.19 5.62
CA PRO A 505 32.93 -12.13 6.22
C PRO A 505 33.93 -12.15 5.06
N ASN A 506 34.77 -11.12 5.01
CA ASN A 506 35.78 -10.94 3.98
C ASN A 506 36.52 -12.28 3.81
N PRO A 507 36.33 -13.01 2.70
CA PRO A 507 37.01 -14.28 2.56
C PRO A 507 38.45 -13.93 2.22
N ASP A 508 39.38 -14.15 3.14
CA ASP A 508 40.83 -13.89 3.04
C ASP A 508 41.55 -14.61 1.87
N SER A 509 40.81 -15.11 0.89
CA SER A 509 41.32 -15.72 -0.32
C SER A 509 41.22 -14.73 -1.48
N ALA A 510 42.36 -14.18 -1.90
CA ALA A 510 42.52 -13.39 -3.12
C ALA A 510 41.93 -14.08 -4.38
N LEU A 511 41.75 -15.39 -4.30
CA LEU A 511 41.24 -16.27 -5.32
C LEU A 511 39.70 -16.17 -5.46
N LEU A 512 38.98 -15.96 -4.35
CA LEU A 512 37.54 -15.64 -4.34
C LEU A 512 37.26 -14.22 -4.84
N GLN A 513 38.11 -13.26 -4.47
CA GLN A 513 38.03 -11.88 -4.97
C GLN A 513 38.22 -11.82 -6.50
N THR A 514 39.10 -12.67 -7.04
CA THR A 514 39.35 -12.75 -8.49
C THR A 514 38.18 -13.39 -9.23
N ALA A 515 37.59 -14.45 -8.68
CA ALA A 515 36.38 -15.07 -9.24
C ALA A 515 35.17 -14.11 -9.19
N TRP A 516 35.05 -13.34 -8.11
CA TRP A 516 34.02 -12.30 -7.95
C TRP A 516 34.12 -11.21 -9.01
N ASN A 517 35.33 -10.68 -9.22
CA ASN A 517 35.57 -9.64 -10.23
C ASN A 517 35.33 -10.14 -11.66
N ALA A 518 35.61 -11.42 -11.94
CA ALA A 518 35.35 -12.02 -13.26
C ALA A 518 33.85 -12.24 -13.55
N LEU A 519 32.98 -12.28 -12.53
CA LEU A 519 31.54 -12.53 -12.66
C LEU A 519 30.70 -11.23 -12.73
N ALA A 520 31.33 -10.07 -12.52
CA ALA A 520 30.70 -8.76 -12.41
C ALA A 520 30.56 -8.00 -13.76
N GLU A 521 31.02 -8.55 -14.89
CA GLU A 521 30.91 -7.87 -16.19
C GLU A 521 29.59 -8.14 -16.95
N PRO A 522 29.11 -7.19 -17.78
CA PRO A 522 27.71 -7.11 -18.19
C PRO A 522 27.36 -7.94 -19.44
N ASP A 523 28.33 -8.59 -20.08
CA ASP A 523 28.13 -9.24 -21.39
C ASP A 523 27.77 -10.74 -21.27
N ALA A 524 26.72 -11.16 -21.97
CA ALA A 524 26.10 -12.49 -21.85
C ALA A 524 26.85 -13.57 -22.66
N ASP A 525 27.54 -13.21 -23.74
CA ASP A 525 28.27 -14.18 -24.59
C ASP A 525 29.62 -14.63 -23.98
N ALA A 526 30.05 -13.98 -22.88
CA ALA A 526 31.26 -14.33 -22.18
C ALA A 526 31.06 -15.40 -21.09
N VAL A 527 29.85 -15.90 -20.80
CA VAL A 527 29.57 -16.65 -19.55
C VAL A 527 30.04 -18.11 -19.54
N VAL A 528 30.30 -18.74 -20.70
CA VAL A 528 30.77 -20.14 -20.76
C VAL A 528 32.27 -20.28 -20.49
N LYS A 529 33.09 -19.27 -20.79
CA LYS A 529 34.56 -19.31 -20.61
C LYS A 529 35.04 -19.12 -19.15
N PRO A 530 34.43 -18.27 -18.31
CA PRO A 530 34.86 -18.03 -16.92
C PRO A 530 34.60 -19.20 -15.98
N LEU A 531 33.65 -20.09 -16.29
CA LEU A 531 33.49 -21.35 -15.53
C LEU A 531 34.73 -22.25 -15.66
N ALA A 532 35.48 -22.15 -16.76
CA ALA A 532 36.77 -22.81 -16.93
C ALA A 532 37.95 -22.04 -16.28
N ALA A 533 37.71 -20.82 -15.77
CA ALA A 533 38.71 -19.94 -15.15
C ALA A 533 38.67 -19.93 -13.62
N LEU A 534 37.64 -20.50 -12.97
CA LEU A 534 37.76 -20.95 -11.59
C LEU A 534 38.96 -21.91 -11.50
N PRO A 535 39.91 -21.75 -10.58
CA PRO A 535 40.99 -22.73 -10.45
C PRO A 535 40.38 -24.13 -10.30
N LYS A 536 40.91 -25.10 -11.06
CA LYS A 536 40.39 -26.50 -11.09
C LYS A 536 40.13 -27.11 -9.70
N ALA A 537 40.79 -26.58 -8.67
CA ALA A 537 40.62 -26.95 -7.28
C ALA A 537 39.28 -26.49 -6.65
N LEU A 538 38.70 -25.35 -7.04
CA LEU A 538 37.49 -24.77 -6.45
C LEU A 538 36.21 -25.19 -7.19
N ALA A 539 36.29 -25.40 -8.51
CA ALA A 539 35.14 -25.77 -9.35
C ALA A 539 34.48 -27.11 -8.99
N LYS A 540 35.14 -27.94 -8.17
CA LYS A 540 34.62 -29.24 -7.69
C LYS A 540 34.37 -29.27 -6.17
N THR A 541 34.48 -28.13 -5.49
CA THR A 541 34.14 -28.03 -4.06
C THR A 541 32.66 -27.71 -3.89
N PRO A 542 32.02 -28.15 -2.80
CA PRO A 542 30.63 -27.77 -2.50
C PRO A 542 30.42 -26.25 -2.56
N GLU A 543 31.31 -25.47 -1.93
CA GLU A 543 31.22 -24.01 -1.93
C GLU A 543 31.34 -23.40 -3.34
N GLY A 544 32.28 -23.90 -4.16
CA GLY A 544 32.43 -23.45 -5.54
C GLY A 544 31.22 -23.77 -6.41
N LEU A 545 30.64 -24.97 -6.24
CA LEU A 545 29.40 -25.38 -6.92
C LEU A 545 28.21 -24.51 -6.47
N ARG A 546 28.10 -24.20 -5.18
CA ARG A 546 27.07 -23.31 -4.63
C ARG A 546 27.13 -21.90 -5.20
N LEU A 547 28.33 -21.31 -5.23
CA LEU A 547 28.55 -19.97 -5.78
C LEU A 547 28.27 -19.93 -7.28
N ALA A 548 28.71 -20.93 -8.03
CA ALA A 548 28.42 -21.06 -9.47
C ALA A 548 26.91 -21.19 -9.72
N GLY A 549 26.22 -21.99 -8.91
CA GLY A 549 24.77 -22.15 -8.96
C GLY A 549 24.02 -20.85 -8.69
N ARG A 550 24.40 -20.10 -7.65
CA ARG A 550 23.83 -18.76 -7.37
C ARG A 550 24.09 -17.75 -8.50
N ALA A 551 25.27 -17.80 -9.11
CA ALA A 551 25.59 -16.94 -10.25
C ALA A 551 24.73 -17.27 -11.48
N ALA A 552 24.57 -18.56 -11.81
CA ALA A 552 23.68 -19.02 -12.87
C ALA A 552 22.23 -18.61 -12.61
N TRP A 553 21.77 -18.72 -11.36
CA TRP A 553 20.42 -18.31 -10.97
C TRP A 553 20.18 -16.81 -11.19
N ARG A 554 21.10 -15.95 -10.74
CA ARG A 554 21.00 -14.48 -10.94
C ARG A 554 21.02 -14.05 -12.40
N ARG A 555 21.54 -14.88 -13.30
CA ARG A 555 21.59 -14.64 -14.75
C ARG A 555 20.39 -15.22 -15.50
N GLY A 556 19.39 -15.78 -14.79
CA GLY A 556 18.20 -16.34 -15.40
C GLY A 556 18.43 -17.70 -16.07
N LEU A 557 19.41 -18.49 -15.60
CA LEU A 557 19.71 -19.84 -16.09
C LEU A 557 19.29 -20.90 -15.06
N PRO A 558 17.97 -21.16 -14.88
CA PRO A 558 17.47 -21.98 -13.79
C PRO A 558 17.88 -23.46 -13.87
N GLU A 559 17.97 -24.05 -15.08
CA GLU A 559 18.36 -25.45 -15.24
C GLU A 559 19.83 -25.70 -14.85
N ALA A 560 20.71 -24.77 -15.24
CA ALA A 560 22.12 -24.80 -14.86
C ALA A 560 22.30 -24.57 -13.36
N ALA A 561 21.57 -23.59 -12.80
CA ALA A 561 21.58 -23.31 -11.37
C ALA A 561 21.10 -24.51 -10.55
N MET A 562 20.04 -25.18 -11.00
CA MET A 562 19.48 -26.37 -10.38
C MET A 562 20.51 -27.51 -10.35
N THR A 563 21.17 -27.76 -11.48
CA THR A 563 22.20 -28.81 -11.60
C THR A 563 23.37 -28.55 -10.65
N LEU A 564 23.89 -27.32 -10.63
CA LEU A 564 25.05 -26.94 -9.81
C LEU A 564 24.73 -26.94 -8.31
N LEU A 565 23.56 -26.45 -7.90
CA LEU A 565 23.15 -26.46 -6.49
C LEU A 565 22.80 -27.88 -6.02
N ALA A 566 22.21 -28.72 -6.86
CA ALA A 566 21.99 -30.13 -6.55
C ALA A 566 23.32 -30.89 -6.38
N GLU A 567 24.30 -30.63 -7.24
CA GLU A 567 25.64 -31.21 -7.12
C GLU A 567 26.37 -30.71 -5.86
N SER A 568 26.22 -29.44 -5.50
CA SER A 568 26.72 -28.87 -4.24
C SER A 568 26.16 -29.62 -3.03
N VAL A 569 24.83 -29.75 -2.94
CA VAL A 569 24.15 -30.45 -1.82
C VAL A 569 24.48 -31.94 -1.80
N THR A 570 24.67 -32.57 -2.96
CA THR A 570 25.06 -33.98 -3.05
C THR A 570 26.50 -34.20 -2.57
N THR A 571 27.37 -33.23 -2.83
CA THR A 571 28.79 -33.29 -2.41
C THR A 571 28.94 -32.99 -0.92
N ASP A 572 28.14 -32.07 -0.37
CA ASP A 572 28.06 -31.79 1.06
C ASP A 572 26.63 -31.46 1.48
N ALA A 573 25.97 -32.44 2.09
CA ALA A 573 24.61 -32.31 2.60
C ALA A 573 24.55 -31.63 3.98
N THR A 574 25.68 -31.21 4.54
CA THR A 574 25.76 -30.56 5.86
C THR A 574 25.86 -29.03 5.79
N ASP A 575 25.89 -28.44 4.60
CA ASP A 575 25.81 -26.99 4.40
C ASP A 575 24.33 -26.54 4.39
N PRO A 576 23.83 -25.90 5.47
CA PRO A 576 22.45 -25.46 5.53
C PRO A 576 22.15 -24.34 4.52
N ALA A 577 23.15 -23.56 4.09
CA ALA A 577 22.96 -22.51 3.09
C ALA A 577 22.80 -23.10 1.68
N ALA A 578 23.51 -24.18 1.36
CA ALA A 578 23.32 -24.93 0.11
C ALA A 578 21.92 -25.56 0.03
N LEU A 579 21.44 -26.12 1.13
CA LEU A 579 20.10 -26.69 1.23
C LEU A 579 19.00 -25.64 1.03
N VAL A 580 19.17 -24.44 1.62
CA VAL A 580 18.24 -23.31 1.40
C VAL A 580 18.27 -22.83 -0.05
N ASP A 581 19.46 -22.67 -0.65
CA ASP A 581 19.59 -22.21 -2.04
C ASP A 581 18.90 -23.17 -3.02
N LEU A 582 19.11 -24.47 -2.85
CA LEU A 582 18.44 -25.48 -3.66
C LEU A 582 16.94 -25.51 -3.37
N ALA A 583 16.52 -25.37 -2.12
CA ALA A 583 15.11 -25.35 -1.76
C ALA A 583 14.36 -24.21 -2.44
N ILE A 584 14.92 -23.01 -2.46
CA ILE A 584 14.26 -21.86 -3.10
C ILE A 584 14.10 -22.11 -4.61
N LEU A 585 15.11 -22.67 -5.29
CA LEU A 585 14.96 -23.07 -6.69
C LEU A 585 13.88 -24.14 -6.90
N GLN A 586 13.73 -25.09 -5.97
CA GLN A 586 12.67 -26.09 -6.03
C GLN A 586 11.29 -25.45 -5.82
N MET A 587 11.17 -24.43 -4.97
CA MET A 587 9.95 -23.63 -4.84
C MET A 587 9.61 -22.93 -6.17
N GLU A 588 10.61 -22.31 -6.83
CA GLU A 588 10.42 -21.67 -8.13
C GLU A 588 10.01 -22.67 -9.23
N ALA A 589 10.48 -23.91 -9.15
CA ALA A 589 10.12 -25.00 -10.06
C ALA A 589 8.77 -25.66 -9.72
N GLY A 590 8.02 -25.17 -8.72
CA GLY A 590 6.75 -25.73 -8.27
C GLY A 590 6.87 -27.06 -7.51
N GLN A 591 8.07 -27.42 -7.06
CA GLN A 591 8.38 -28.65 -6.30
C GLN A 591 8.33 -28.40 -4.80
N SER A 592 7.20 -27.89 -4.30
CA SER A 592 7.01 -27.45 -2.90
C SER A 592 7.33 -28.53 -1.87
N ASP A 593 6.97 -29.79 -2.12
CA ASP A 593 7.26 -30.91 -1.22
C ASP A 593 8.77 -31.17 -1.06
N LEU A 594 9.53 -30.99 -2.15
CA LEU A 594 10.98 -31.17 -2.14
C LEU A 594 11.65 -29.97 -1.47
N ALA A 595 11.17 -28.76 -1.75
CA ALA A 595 11.63 -27.55 -1.08
C ALA A 595 11.41 -27.62 0.44
N GLU A 596 10.23 -28.04 0.90
CA GLU A 596 9.94 -28.16 2.33
C GLU A 596 10.90 -29.16 3.01
N ARG A 597 11.16 -30.31 2.39
CA ARG A 597 12.13 -31.29 2.91
C ARG A 597 13.54 -30.71 3.04
N LEU A 598 13.99 -29.98 2.02
CA LEU A 598 15.31 -29.34 2.03
C LEU A 598 15.41 -28.26 3.11
N LEU A 599 14.37 -27.45 3.30
CA LEU A 599 14.32 -26.40 4.32
C LEU A 599 14.28 -26.99 5.74
N ARG A 600 13.55 -28.10 5.94
CA ARG A 600 13.56 -28.82 7.22
C ARG A 600 14.92 -29.41 7.53
N ALA A 601 15.59 -30.01 6.53
CA ALA A 601 16.96 -30.50 6.68
C ALA A 601 17.94 -29.36 7.03
N ALA A 602 17.77 -28.17 6.43
CA ALA A 602 18.56 -27.00 6.77
C ALA A 602 18.33 -26.54 8.23
N LEU A 603 17.10 -26.61 8.73
CA LEU A 603 16.76 -26.28 10.12
C LEU A 603 17.19 -27.36 11.13
N ASP A 604 17.28 -28.63 10.73
CA ASP A 604 17.85 -29.68 11.58
C ASP A 604 19.34 -29.41 11.85
N LEU A 605 20.03 -28.81 10.87
CA LEU A 605 21.45 -28.40 10.97
C LEU A 605 21.61 -27.03 11.66
N ALA A 606 20.73 -26.08 11.35
CA ALA A 606 20.76 -24.71 11.85
C ALA A 606 19.35 -24.24 12.28
N PRO A 607 18.90 -24.57 13.51
CA PRO A 607 17.51 -24.34 13.95
C PRO A 607 17.04 -22.90 13.99
N THR A 608 17.97 -21.94 13.98
CA THR A 608 17.66 -20.50 14.01
C THR A 608 17.92 -19.81 12.67
N LEU A 609 18.15 -20.57 11.59
CA LEU A 609 18.52 -20.03 10.29
C LEU A 609 17.37 -19.17 9.72
N PRO A 610 17.56 -17.85 9.61
CA PRO A 610 16.47 -16.93 9.25
C PRO A 610 15.89 -17.20 7.86
N GLU A 611 16.75 -17.52 6.90
CA GLU A 611 16.38 -17.74 5.50
C GLU A 611 15.52 -18.99 5.34
N ALA A 612 15.84 -20.06 6.07
CA ALA A 612 15.06 -21.30 6.04
C ALA A 612 13.67 -21.11 6.64
N HIS A 613 13.57 -20.37 7.74
CA HIS A 613 12.29 -20.00 8.33
C HIS A 613 11.48 -19.06 7.44
N ALA A 614 12.12 -18.09 6.78
CA ALA A 614 11.42 -17.20 5.85
C ALA A 614 10.82 -17.98 4.67
N ALA A 615 11.58 -18.93 4.09
CA ALA A 615 11.10 -19.76 2.99
C ALA A 615 9.97 -20.73 3.41
N LEU A 616 10.06 -21.34 4.60
CA LEU A 616 8.96 -22.16 5.15
C LEU A 616 7.70 -21.34 5.45
N ALA A 617 7.86 -20.07 5.84
CA ALA A 617 6.72 -19.20 6.01
C ALA A 617 5.98 -18.94 4.69
N THR A 618 6.72 -18.76 3.59
CA THR A 618 6.15 -18.63 2.25
C THR A 618 5.40 -19.90 1.84
N LEU A 619 5.99 -21.09 2.01
CA LEU A 619 5.29 -22.37 1.73
C LEU A 619 4.03 -22.58 2.58
N ALA A 620 4.06 -22.16 3.84
CA ALA A 620 2.90 -22.22 4.72
C ALA A 620 1.81 -21.22 4.30
N GLU A 621 2.18 -20.03 3.81
CA GLU A 621 1.23 -19.05 3.27
C GLU A 621 0.56 -19.59 1.98
N ASP A 622 1.35 -20.17 1.08
CA ASP A 622 0.88 -20.73 -0.20
C ASP A 622 -0.07 -21.92 -0.02
N SER A 623 0.12 -22.71 1.03
CA SER A 623 -0.76 -23.83 1.40
C SER A 623 -1.96 -23.42 2.29
N GLY A 624 -2.07 -22.13 2.65
CA GLY A 624 -3.14 -21.60 3.49
C GLY A 624 -2.95 -21.83 5.00
N ASP A 625 -1.83 -22.40 5.45
CA ASP A 625 -1.45 -22.51 6.87
C ASP A 625 -0.95 -21.16 7.41
N THR A 626 -1.91 -20.26 7.67
CA THR A 626 -1.63 -18.92 8.21
C THR A 626 -0.92 -18.96 9.56
N ASP A 627 -1.23 -19.95 10.40
CA ASP A 627 -0.60 -20.11 11.71
C ASP A 627 0.84 -20.61 11.59
N GLY A 628 1.12 -21.51 10.64
CA GLY A 628 2.46 -21.93 10.27
C GLY A 628 3.31 -20.80 9.73
N ALA A 629 2.75 -20.00 8.81
CA ALA A 629 3.42 -18.82 8.27
C ALA A 629 3.83 -17.84 9.39
N LEU A 630 2.92 -17.54 10.31
CA LEU A 630 3.20 -16.66 11.45
C LEU A 630 4.25 -17.23 12.41
N ARG A 631 4.25 -18.54 12.67
CA ARG A 631 5.27 -19.19 13.51
C ARG A 631 6.65 -19.05 12.89
N HIS A 632 6.77 -19.34 11.59
CA HIS A 632 8.04 -19.29 10.88
C HIS A 632 8.55 -17.85 10.68
N LEU A 633 7.69 -16.88 10.40
CA LEU A 633 8.07 -15.46 10.35
C LEU A 633 8.64 -14.95 11.69
N ARG A 634 8.03 -15.36 12.82
CA ARG A 634 8.55 -15.01 14.14
C ARG A 634 9.93 -15.62 14.39
N ALA A 635 10.12 -16.88 14.01
CA ALA A 635 11.39 -17.57 14.16
C ALA A 635 12.48 -16.96 13.26
N ALA A 636 12.15 -16.55 12.03
CA ALA A 636 13.05 -15.84 11.14
C ALA A 636 13.51 -14.50 11.74
N CYS A 637 12.58 -13.70 12.27
CA CYS A 637 12.89 -12.44 12.94
C CYS A 637 13.78 -12.66 14.18
N ALA A 638 13.49 -13.67 14.99
CA ALA A 638 14.29 -14.00 16.18
C ALA A 638 15.71 -14.45 15.80
N GLY A 639 15.85 -15.27 14.77
CA GLY A 639 17.15 -15.71 14.24
C GLY A 639 17.99 -14.54 13.72
N ALA A 640 17.39 -13.62 12.96
CA ALA A 640 18.10 -12.45 12.41
C ALA A 640 18.58 -11.48 13.52
N LEU A 641 17.78 -11.33 14.58
CA LEU A 641 18.16 -10.56 15.77
C LEU A 641 19.30 -11.23 16.56
N SER A 642 19.31 -12.56 16.62
CA SER A 642 20.39 -13.33 17.28
C SER A 642 21.70 -13.26 16.49
N ALA A 643 21.64 -13.35 15.16
CA ALA A 643 22.81 -13.26 14.29
C ALA A 643 23.46 -11.86 14.32
N SER A 644 22.66 -10.80 14.45
CA SER A 644 23.16 -9.43 14.58
C SER A 644 23.74 -9.10 15.97
N ALA A 645 23.32 -9.82 17.03
CA ALA A 645 23.88 -9.65 18.38
C ALA A 645 25.25 -10.32 18.59
N GLY A 646 25.62 -11.28 17.74
CA GLY A 646 26.90 -12.00 17.80
C GLY A 646 28.07 -11.34 17.05
N LEU A 647 27.85 -10.17 16.44
CA LEU A 647 28.83 -9.43 15.62
C LEU A 647 29.43 -8.20 16.34
N ASN A 648 29.34 -8.15 17.69
CA ASN A 648 30.00 -7.12 18.52
C ASN A 648 31.36 -7.57 19.03
#